data_AF-A0A6A6KSI3-F1
#
_entry.id   AF-A0A6A6KSI3-F1
#
_cell.length_a   1.000
_cell.length_b   1.000
_cell.length_c   1.000
_cell.angle_alpha   90.00
_cell.angle_beta   90.00
_cell.angle_gamma   90.00
#
_symmetry.space_group_name_H-M   'P 1'
#
loop_
_entity.id
_entity.type
_entity.pdbx_description
1 polymer ?
#
loop_
_entity_poly.entity_id
_entity_poly.type
_entity_poly.pdbx_seq_one_letter_code
_entity_poly.pdbx_strand_id
1 'polypeptide(L)'
;MALRFEVLGRFNRARAARLTLPHFVCQTPLFMPVGTQGTIKGLTTNQLEEIGCQIILGNTYHLALRPTSELIDELGGLHKFMNWPRALLTDSGGFQMVSLLHLADITEKGVTFQSPVDGKPMLLTPEESIQIQNRIGADIIMALDDVVRTTITGPRIEEAMYRTLRWIDRCIAAHKRPNEQNLFGIVQGGLDPVLRDICVRGLVDRNLPGYAIGGLAGGEDKDSFWRVVAQCTAALPEDKPRYVMGVGYPLDIVVCSALGADMYDCVYPTRTARFGTALVPEGVLKLKHSAMADDTRAIDPTCACMVCKNYTRAYIHCLVTKDAMGSQLLSYHNLYYMMKLSRDLHSSIIEGRFPKFVCDFLQKMVLLALNTIFVILSLTVDVVIALQFPKGDVPEWVCNAMEIFVSSPLVTDLFDELALGCIVRSYLTSGAVPETRMIEPELKKSIDCGTPRRFSSSDSFAALVSISSSKEEKTQKSTQGFTREFQAMLESLEEEEDYTEDVTHTTEKKRRLTLDQVKALEKNFEVENKLEPERKLRLAEELGLQPRQVAIWFQNRRARWKTKQLEREYVALKANYEALKLNYDNLERQNESLTLQLNELKAKLREENADSSHSVKEECPVSESENNVSVQSQSHEFSDNNNSNPTFRDQNNGLSSHTLMNWIQLSESRTILGSGFQVYQPHVVKLEEQNLFSTEESCNFFSVDQAPTLHWHFP
;
A
#
# COMPACT_ATOMS: atom_id res chain seq x y z
N MET A 1 24.74 12.04 -22.95
CA MET A 1 23.75 12.14 -21.84
C MET A 1 24.48 12.74 -20.65
N ALA A 2 23.84 13.65 -19.92
CA ALA A 2 24.45 14.29 -18.75
C ALA A 2 24.58 13.31 -17.55
N LEU A 3 23.72 12.29 -17.53
CA LEU A 3 23.69 11.24 -16.52
C LEU A 3 24.65 10.09 -16.85
N ARG A 4 25.35 9.62 -15.81
CA ARG A 4 26.06 8.33 -15.81
C ARG A 4 25.57 7.47 -14.65
N PHE A 5 25.16 6.24 -14.95
CA PHE A 5 24.71 5.25 -13.97
C PHE A 5 25.70 4.09 -13.92
N GLU A 6 26.18 3.76 -12.72
CA GLU A 6 27.19 2.73 -12.51
C GLU A 6 26.80 1.85 -11.34
N VAL A 7 26.47 0.59 -11.62
CA VAL A 7 26.16 -0.40 -10.58
C VAL A 7 27.45 -0.82 -9.88
N LEU A 8 27.53 -0.54 -8.57
CA LEU A 8 28.69 -0.80 -7.72
C LEU A 8 28.61 -2.16 -7.02
N GLY A 9 27.40 -2.62 -6.71
CA GLY A 9 27.16 -3.91 -6.05
C GLY A 9 25.77 -4.43 -6.33
N ARG A 10 25.61 -5.75 -6.22
CA ARG A 10 24.34 -6.44 -6.45
C ARG A 10 24.12 -7.51 -5.42
N PHE A 11 22.86 -7.73 -5.10
CA PHE A 11 22.38 -8.94 -4.45
C PHE A 11 21.10 -9.39 -5.16
N ASN A 12 21.16 -10.49 -5.91
CA ASN A 12 20.11 -10.87 -6.86
C ASN A 12 19.72 -9.66 -7.75
N ARG A 13 18.46 -9.21 -7.64
CA ARG A 13 17.93 -8.08 -8.39
C ARG A 13 18.20 -6.73 -7.73
N ALA A 14 18.52 -6.69 -6.44
CA ALA A 14 18.84 -5.47 -5.72
C ALA A 14 20.16 -4.89 -6.21
N ARG A 15 20.20 -3.57 -6.42
CA ARG A 15 21.37 -2.87 -6.95
C ARG A 15 21.74 -1.73 -6.02
N ALA A 16 23.03 -1.62 -5.74
CA ALA A 16 23.63 -0.40 -5.22
C ALA A 16 24.42 0.26 -6.33
N ALA A 17 24.06 1.48 -6.70
CA ALA A 17 24.67 2.16 -7.84
C ALA A 17 25.01 3.63 -7.54
N ARG A 18 25.97 4.15 -8.29
CA ARG A 18 26.34 5.56 -8.34
C ARG A 18 25.66 6.23 -9.54
N LEU A 19 24.85 7.24 -9.25
CA LEU A 19 24.13 8.06 -10.22
C LEU A 19 24.79 9.44 -10.27
N THR A 20 25.59 9.69 -11.30
CA THR A 20 26.26 10.99 -11.52
C THR A 20 25.33 11.88 -12.32
N LEU A 21 24.92 13.01 -11.74
CA LEU A 21 24.11 14.06 -12.35
C LEU A 21 24.91 15.36 -12.44
N PRO A 22 24.49 16.33 -13.25
CA PRO A 22 25.19 17.60 -13.42
C PRO A 22 25.52 18.34 -12.12
N HIS A 23 24.58 18.40 -11.17
CA HIS A 23 24.78 19.12 -9.91
C HIS A 23 25.27 18.25 -8.76
N PHE A 24 25.10 16.92 -8.81
CA PHE A 24 25.46 16.06 -7.67
C PHE A 24 25.65 14.59 -8.06
N VAL A 25 26.41 13.86 -7.24
CA VAL A 25 26.55 12.40 -7.35
C VAL A 25 25.70 11.74 -6.27
N CYS A 26 24.70 10.97 -6.68
CA CYS A 26 23.81 10.25 -5.78
C CYS A 26 24.21 8.77 -5.66
N GLN A 27 23.91 8.19 -4.51
CA GLN A 27 23.94 6.74 -4.24
C GLN A 27 22.52 6.19 -4.24
N THR A 28 22.29 5.08 -4.96
CA THR A 28 21.00 4.38 -5.04
C THR A 28 21.09 3.00 -4.36
N PRO A 29 20.03 2.48 -3.71
CA PRO A 29 18.67 3.02 -3.71
C PRO A 29 18.52 4.33 -2.93
N LEU A 30 17.72 5.28 -3.43
CA LEU A 30 17.52 6.60 -2.81
C LEU A 30 16.05 7.00 -2.68
N PHE A 31 15.78 7.86 -1.70
CA PHE A 31 14.49 8.50 -1.48
C PHE A 31 14.58 10.00 -1.78
N MET A 32 13.57 10.54 -2.48
CA MET A 32 13.44 11.94 -2.85
C MET A 32 12.31 12.60 -2.04
N PRO A 33 12.63 13.54 -1.13
CA PRO A 33 11.63 14.40 -0.51
C PRO A 33 10.96 15.28 -1.57
N VAL A 34 9.63 15.42 -1.47
CA VAL A 34 8.83 16.18 -2.43
C VAL A 34 8.65 17.63 -2.00
N GLY A 35 9.10 18.56 -2.86
CA GLY A 35 8.96 20.00 -2.75
C GLY A 35 7.88 20.54 -3.68
N THR A 36 6.85 21.16 -3.10
CA THR A 36 5.69 21.63 -3.86
C THR A 36 5.93 22.97 -4.54
N GLN A 37 6.63 23.91 -3.89
CA GLN A 37 6.84 25.28 -4.42
C GLN A 37 8.31 25.69 -4.25
N GLY A 38 9.23 24.84 -4.72
CA GLY A 38 10.66 25.09 -4.55
C GLY A 38 11.12 25.01 -3.08
N THR A 39 10.36 24.31 -2.24
CA THR A 39 10.70 24.12 -0.83
C THR A 39 10.14 22.80 -0.30
N ILE A 40 10.92 22.11 0.53
CA ILE A 40 10.43 21.02 1.37
C ILE A 40 9.75 21.67 2.57
N LYS A 41 8.44 21.44 2.71
CA LYS A 41 7.62 22.11 3.72
C LYS A 41 8.21 21.95 5.12
N GLY A 42 8.66 23.07 5.69
CA GLY A 42 9.15 23.17 7.06
C GLY A 42 10.66 22.98 7.26
N LEU A 43 11.45 22.84 6.19
CA LEU A 43 12.90 22.66 6.29
C LEU A 43 13.67 23.57 5.34
N THR A 44 14.81 24.07 5.81
CA THR A 44 15.76 24.83 4.99
C THR A 44 16.63 23.89 4.16
N THR A 45 17.26 24.40 3.11
CA THR A 45 18.20 23.60 2.30
C THR A 45 19.38 23.10 3.13
N ASN A 46 19.94 23.91 4.02
CA ASN A 46 21.00 23.49 4.94
C ASN A 46 20.58 22.29 5.83
N GLN A 47 19.34 22.28 6.31
CA GLN A 47 18.82 21.14 7.09
C GLN A 47 18.68 19.88 6.23
N LEU A 48 18.24 20.01 4.97
CA LEU A 48 18.18 18.88 4.03
C LEU A 48 19.58 18.33 3.74
N GLU A 49 20.57 19.22 3.60
CA GLU A 49 21.96 18.83 3.41
C GLU A 49 22.53 18.07 4.61
N GLU A 50 22.26 18.56 5.83
CA GLU A 50 22.68 17.96 7.10
C GLU A 50 22.13 16.54 7.29
N ILE A 51 20.85 16.31 6.96
CA ILE A 51 20.24 14.97 7.05
C ILE A 51 20.71 14.02 5.93
N GLY A 52 21.55 14.48 5.00
CA GLY A 52 22.10 13.68 3.92
C GLY A 52 21.18 13.55 2.71
N CYS A 53 20.26 14.49 2.49
CA CYS A 53 19.42 14.50 1.30
C CYS A 53 20.25 14.72 0.04
N GLN A 54 20.23 13.78 -0.89
CA GLN A 54 21.06 13.80 -2.10
C GLN A 54 20.36 14.47 -3.29
N ILE A 55 19.03 14.30 -3.35
CA ILE A 55 18.16 14.74 -4.43
C ILE A 55 16.76 15.03 -3.88
N ILE A 56 16.10 16.03 -4.43
CA ILE A 56 14.70 16.37 -4.12
C ILE A 56 13.84 16.33 -5.39
N LEU A 57 12.54 16.15 -5.22
CA LEU A 57 11.56 16.27 -6.30
C LEU A 57 10.90 17.65 -6.25
N GLY A 58 11.02 18.44 -7.31
CA GLY A 58 10.29 19.69 -7.52
C GLY A 58 9.00 19.45 -8.30
N ASN A 59 7.90 20.01 -7.83
CA ASN A 59 6.61 19.87 -8.50
C ASN A 59 6.45 20.87 -9.65
N THR A 60 6.51 20.39 -10.89
CA THR A 60 6.45 21.23 -12.10
C THR A 60 5.18 22.04 -12.15
N TYR A 61 4.05 21.42 -11.84
CA TYR A 61 2.74 22.06 -11.91
C TYR A 61 2.65 23.31 -11.02
N HIS A 62 3.04 23.16 -9.76
CA HIS A 62 2.98 24.26 -8.81
C HIS A 62 4.01 25.35 -9.14
N LEU A 63 5.22 24.97 -9.56
CA LEU A 63 6.28 25.91 -9.95
C LEU A 63 5.90 26.73 -11.19
N ALA A 64 5.25 26.10 -12.17
CA ALA A 64 4.76 26.74 -13.39
C ALA A 64 3.70 27.81 -13.10
N LEU A 65 2.90 27.64 -12.05
CA LEU A 65 1.88 28.61 -11.65
C LEU A 65 2.42 29.68 -10.70
N ARG A 66 3.20 29.26 -9.70
CA ARG A 66 3.77 30.14 -8.67
C ARG A 66 5.13 29.59 -8.23
N PRO A 67 6.24 30.29 -8.52
CA PRO A 67 6.33 31.68 -8.96
C PRO A 67 6.28 31.92 -10.49
N THR A 68 5.99 30.90 -11.30
CA THR A 68 6.13 30.81 -12.77
C THR A 68 7.50 30.34 -13.24
N SER A 69 7.52 29.59 -14.34
CA SER A 69 8.74 29.00 -14.89
C SER A 69 9.66 30.04 -15.52
N GLU A 70 9.09 31.12 -16.04
CA GLU A 70 9.76 32.26 -16.65
C GLU A 70 10.57 33.01 -15.61
N LEU A 71 9.98 33.31 -14.45
CA LEU A 71 10.69 33.96 -13.36
C LEU A 71 11.83 33.06 -12.82
N ILE A 72 11.58 31.76 -12.72
CA ILE A 72 12.62 30.80 -12.29
C ILE A 72 13.80 30.80 -13.26
N ASP A 73 13.54 30.81 -14.57
CA ASP A 73 14.59 30.86 -15.60
C ASP A 73 15.37 32.17 -15.56
N GLU A 74 14.67 33.31 -15.45
CA GLU A 74 15.28 34.64 -15.31
C GLU A 74 16.20 34.74 -14.08
N LEU A 75 15.84 34.07 -12.98
CA LEU A 75 16.64 34.01 -11.75
C LEU A 75 17.69 32.89 -11.76
N GLY A 76 17.89 32.24 -12.90
CA GLY A 76 18.98 31.31 -13.16
C GLY A 76 18.69 29.84 -12.79
N GLY A 77 17.43 29.44 -12.85
CA GLY A 77 16.97 28.07 -12.61
C GLY A 77 16.62 27.80 -11.15
N LEU A 78 15.88 26.70 -10.90
CA LEU A 78 15.34 26.41 -9.57
C LEU A 78 16.43 26.19 -8.53
N HIS A 79 17.54 25.54 -8.90
CA HIS A 79 18.69 25.35 -8.00
C HIS A 79 19.15 26.67 -7.36
N LYS A 80 19.36 27.71 -8.18
CA LYS A 80 19.74 29.04 -7.69
C LYS A 80 18.61 29.71 -6.94
N PHE A 81 17.38 29.64 -7.47
CA PHE A 81 16.21 30.27 -6.88
C PHE A 81 15.93 29.79 -5.44
N MET A 82 16.04 28.48 -5.20
CA MET A 82 15.80 27.89 -3.86
C MET A 82 17.07 27.65 -3.05
N ASN A 83 18.24 28.05 -3.55
CA ASN A 83 19.55 27.78 -2.96
C ASN A 83 19.77 26.29 -2.63
N TRP A 84 19.51 25.41 -3.62
CA TRP A 84 19.73 23.97 -3.53
C TRP A 84 20.92 23.54 -4.39
N PRO A 85 22.05 23.16 -3.76
CA PRO A 85 23.29 22.88 -4.50
C PRO A 85 23.41 21.43 -5.00
N ARG A 86 22.42 20.56 -4.72
CA ARG A 86 22.47 19.13 -5.07
C ARG A 86 21.45 18.79 -6.17
N ALA A 87 21.25 17.51 -6.44
CA ALA A 87 20.44 17.07 -7.55
C ALA A 87 18.94 17.39 -7.38
N LEU A 88 18.26 17.59 -8.50
CA LEU A 88 16.84 17.91 -8.59
C LEU A 88 16.17 17.04 -9.66
N LEU A 89 15.02 16.48 -9.33
CA LEU A 89 14.10 15.86 -10.28
C LEU A 89 12.83 16.70 -10.38
N THR A 90 12.27 16.89 -11.56
CA THR A 90 10.93 17.46 -11.73
C THR A 90 9.95 16.43 -12.25
N ASP A 91 8.75 16.35 -11.67
CA ASP A 91 7.66 15.57 -12.24
C ASP A 91 7.10 16.24 -13.51
N SER A 92 6.20 15.56 -14.24
CA SER A 92 5.65 16.11 -15.49
C SER A 92 4.52 17.13 -15.27
N GLY A 93 3.96 17.18 -14.05
CA GLY A 93 2.75 17.93 -13.69
C GLY A 93 1.43 17.19 -13.98
N GLY A 94 1.45 16.08 -14.72
CA GLY A 94 0.23 15.36 -15.13
C GLY A 94 -0.56 14.75 -13.97
N PHE A 95 0.12 14.15 -13.00
CA PHE A 95 -0.54 13.47 -11.87
C PHE A 95 -1.32 14.43 -10.96
N GLN A 96 -0.79 15.62 -10.66
CA GLN A 96 -1.48 16.61 -9.83
C GLN A 96 -2.77 17.08 -10.48
N MET A 97 -2.77 17.19 -11.81
CA MET A 97 -3.92 17.68 -12.56
C MET A 97 -5.07 16.68 -12.57
N VAL A 98 -4.78 15.36 -12.63
CA VAL A 98 -5.81 14.30 -12.59
C VAL A 98 -6.30 14.01 -11.15
N SER A 99 -5.44 14.22 -10.14
CA SER A 99 -5.79 13.93 -8.74
C SER A 99 -6.54 15.07 -8.05
N LEU A 100 -6.35 16.34 -8.47
CA LEU A 100 -6.93 17.52 -7.81
C LEU A 100 -8.21 18.04 -8.47
N LEU A 101 -8.56 17.62 -9.69
CA LEU A 101 -9.65 18.22 -10.46
C LEU A 101 -10.61 17.13 -10.96
N HIS A 102 -11.87 17.18 -10.52
CA HIS A 102 -12.98 16.42 -11.13
C HIS A 102 -13.26 16.80 -12.60
N LEU A 103 -12.52 17.76 -13.14
CA LEU A 103 -12.75 18.43 -14.44
C LEU A 103 -11.57 18.28 -15.40
N ALA A 104 -10.70 17.28 -15.21
CA ALA A 104 -9.60 17.02 -16.15
C ALA A 104 -10.11 16.25 -17.38
N ASP A 105 -9.91 16.82 -18.57
CA ASP A 105 -10.18 16.16 -19.85
C ASP A 105 -8.86 15.83 -20.56
N ILE A 106 -8.69 14.55 -20.91
CA ILE A 106 -7.45 14.03 -21.47
C ILE A 106 -7.70 13.66 -22.93
N THR A 107 -7.05 14.38 -23.83
CA THR A 107 -7.13 14.19 -25.29
C THR A 107 -5.75 13.90 -25.84
N GLU A 108 -5.62 13.54 -27.11
CA GLU A 108 -4.29 13.37 -27.73
C GLU A 108 -3.43 14.65 -27.63
N LYS A 109 -4.04 15.84 -27.63
CA LYS A 109 -3.32 17.11 -27.57
C LYS A 109 -2.57 17.29 -26.24
N GLY A 110 -3.16 16.85 -25.14
CA GLY A 110 -2.68 17.06 -23.78
C GLY A 110 -3.80 16.94 -22.76
N VAL A 111 -3.53 17.43 -21.55
CA VAL A 111 -4.48 17.43 -20.43
C VAL A 111 -5.05 18.83 -20.25
N THR A 112 -6.37 18.97 -20.39
CA THR A 112 -7.10 20.21 -20.10
C THR A 112 -7.64 20.16 -18.67
N PHE A 113 -7.50 21.25 -17.93
CA PHE A 113 -7.86 21.31 -16.52
C PHE A 113 -8.13 22.75 -16.08
N GLN A 114 -8.72 22.94 -14.90
CA GLN A 114 -8.92 24.27 -14.33
C GLN A 114 -7.79 24.64 -13.37
N SER A 115 -7.22 25.83 -13.54
CA SER A 115 -6.28 26.41 -12.59
C SER A 115 -6.91 26.48 -11.18
N PRO A 116 -6.28 25.93 -10.14
CA PRO A 116 -6.74 26.02 -8.76
C PRO A 116 -6.48 27.40 -8.17
N VAL A 117 -5.73 28.24 -8.90
CA VAL A 117 -5.39 29.61 -8.48
C VAL A 117 -6.48 30.59 -8.89
N ASP A 118 -6.96 30.51 -10.13
CA ASP A 118 -7.89 31.49 -10.71
C ASP A 118 -9.07 30.85 -11.49
N GLY A 119 -9.18 29.53 -11.50
CA GLY A 119 -10.28 28.79 -12.14
C GLY A 119 -10.22 28.72 -13.66
N LYS A 120 -9.23 29.36 -14.32
CA LYS A 120 -9.16 29.40 -15.78
C LYS A 120 -8.83 28.04 -16.38
N PRO A 121 -9.40 27.70 -17.54
CA PRO A 121 -9.02 26.50 -18.27
C PRO A 121 -7.58 26.62 -18.76
N MET A 122 -6.80 25.58 -18.53
CA MET A 122 -5.40 25.44 -18.93
C MET A 122 -5.24 24.14 -19.69
N LEU A 123 -4.32 24.12 -20.65
CA LEU A 123 -3.94 22.94 -21.41
C LEU A 123 -2.45 22.69 -21.19
N LEU A 124 -2.11 21.55 -20.60
CA LEU A 124 -0.73 21.08 -20.52
C LEU A 124 -0.50 20.05 -21.62
N THR A 125 0.37 20.37 -22.58
CA THR A 125 0.81 19.43 -23.61
C THR A 125 2.16 18.81 -23.24
N PRO A 126 2.55 17.67 -23.83
CA PRO A 126 3.90 17.13 -23.74
C PRO A 126 5.01 18.15 -24.00
N GLU A 127 4.84 19.02 -25.01
CA GLU A 127 5.81 20.05 -25.36
C GLU A 127 5.90 21.12 -24.27
N GLU A 128 4.76 21.60 -23.77
CA GLU A 128 4.72 22.64 -22.73
C GLU A 128 5.32 22.12 -21.42
N SER A 129 4.99 20.89 -21.02
CA SER A 129 5.58 20.25 -19.83
C SER A 129 7.11 20.19 -19.93
N ILE A 130 7.66 19.84 -21.08
CA ILE A 130 9.12 19.81 -21.29
C ILE A 130 9.73 21.20 -21.32
N GLN A 131 9.07 22.19 -21.92
CA GLN A 131 9.55 23.58 -21.93
C GLN A 131 9.62 24.17 -20.51
N ILE A 132 8.58 23.95 -19.70
CA ILE A 132 8.56 24.36 -18.29
C ILE A 132 9.72 23.69 -17.53
N GLN A 133 9.91 22.38 -17.68
CA GLN A 133 11.00 21.67 -17.01
C GLN A 133 12.39 22.11 -17.52
N ASN A 134 12.51 22.48 -18.80
CA ASN A 134 13.73 23.08 -19.35
C ASN A 134 14.04 24.44 -18.72
N ARG A 135 13.03 25.28 -18.44
CA ARG A 135 13.18 26.56 -17.72
C ARG A 135 13.54 26.36 -16.25
N ILE A 136 12.88 25.40 -15.58
CA ILE A 136 13.16 25.06 -14.18
C ILE A 136 14.62 24.59 -14.01
N GLY A 137 15.17 23.86 -14.99
CA GLY A 137 16.59 23.49 -15.02
C GLY A 137 16.97 22.34 -14.06
N ALA A 138 16.06 21.38 -13.84
CA ALA A 138 16.32 20.17 -13.04
C ALA A 138 17.25 19.17 -13.74
N ASP A 139 18.01 18.38 -12.99
CA ASP A 139 18.91 17.34 -13.53
C ASP A 139 18.17 16.18 -14.21
N ILE A 140 17.00 15.82 -13.68
CA ILE A 140 16.11 14.78 -14.22
C ILE A 140 14.75 15.40 -14.47
N ILE A 141 14.21 15.19 -15.67
CA ILE A 141 12.89 15.67 -16.08
C ILE A 141 12.02 14.48 -16.48
N MET A 142 10.74 14.52 -16.14
CA MET A 142 9.80 13.43 -16.42
C MET A 142 8.95 13.74 -17.65
N ALA A 143 8.77 12.74 -18.53
CA ALA A 143 7.83 12.85 -19.64
C ALA A 143 6.39 13.02 -19.15
N LEU A 144 5.56 13.77 -19.89
CA LEU A 144 4.13 13.79 -19.63
C LEU A 144 3.51 12.47 -20.08
N ASP A 145 2.68 11.89 -19.23
CA ASP A 145 2.04 10.60 -19.41
C ASP A 145 0.52 10.69 -19.16
N ASP A 146 -0.21 9.70 -19.67
CA ASP A 146 -1.64 9.59 -19.43
C ASP A 146 -1.91 8.66 -18.24
N VAL A 147 -2.12 9.25 -17.07
CA VAL A 147 -2.28 8.51 -15.82
C VAL A 147 -3.74 8.07 -15.63
N VAL A 148 -3.93 6.77 -15.46
CA VAL A 148 -5.21 6.16 -15.11
C VAL A 148 -5.11 5.50 -13.74
N ARG A 149 -6.14 5.65 -12.91
CA ARG A 149 -6.20 5.01 -11.58
C ARG A 149 -6.23 3.49 -11.75
N THR A 150 -5.51 2.76 -10.90
CA THR A 150 -5.43 1.29 -10.93
C THR A 150 -6.77 0.58 -10.75
N THR A 151 -7.75 1.27 -10.17
CA THR A 151 -9.13 0.75 -9.98
C THR A 151 -10.00 0.82 -11.23
N ILE A 152 -9.58 1.56 -12.27
CA ILE A 152 -10.29 1.61 -13.55
C ILE A 152 -9.90 0.38 -14.37
N THR A 153 -10.88 -0.31 -14.95
CA THR A 153 -10.67 -1.46 -15.83
C THR A 153 -11.17 -1.16 -17.25
N GLY A 154 -10.72 -1.95 -18.24
CA GLY A 154 -11.20 -1.88 -19.63
C GLY A 154 -10.35 -1.00 -20.56
N PRO A 155 -10.91 -0.62 -21.74
CA PRO A 155 -10.14 -0.02 -22.86
C PRO A 155 -9.41 1.28 -22.53
N ARG A 156 -9.82 1.97 -21.46
CA ARG A 156 -9.22 3.24 -21.05
C ARG A 156 -7.75 3.09 -20.65
N ILE A 157 -7.36 1.97 -20.03
CA ILE A 157 -5.97 1.72 -19.62
C ILE A 157 -5.09 1.51 -20.85
N GLU A 158 -5.55 0.70 -21.80
CA GLU A 158 -4.85 0.43 -23.04
C GLU A 158 -4.61 1.71 -23.83
N GLU A 159 -5.65 2.54 -24.00
CA GLU A 159 -5.50 3.83 -24.67
C GLU A 159 -4.55 4.78 -23.92
N ALA A 160 -4.57 4.78 -22.58
CA ALA A 160 -3.63 5.58 -21.78
C ALA A 160 -2.18 5.17 -22.02
N MET A 161 -1.94 3.86 -22.06
CA MET A 161 -0.63 3.29 -22.30
C MET A 161 -0.13 3.66 -23.71
N TYR A 162 -0.95 3.48 -24.74
CA TYR A 162 -0.56 3.87 -26.10
C TYR A 162 -0.39 5.37 -26.27
N ARG A 163 -1.25 6.19 -25.62
CA ARG A 163 -1.08 7.64 -25.60
C ARG A 163 0.22 8.04 -24.93
N THR A 164 0.59 7.40 -23.83
CA THR A 164 1.88 7.61 -23.16
C THR A 164 3.06 7.32 -24.11
N LEU A 165 2.98 6.25 -24.91
CA LEU A 165 3.99 5.94 -25.93
C LEU A 165 4.04 6.97 -27.07
N ARG A 166 2.92 7.59 -27.46
CA ARG A 166 2.92 8.69 -28.45
C ARG A 166 3.41 10.00 -27.84
N TRP A 167 3.09 10.26 -26.59
CA TRP A 167 3.48 11.48 -25.88
C TRP A 167 4.96 11.54 -25.56
N ILE A 168 5.61 10.40 -25.25
CA ILE A 168 7.06 10.37 -25.05
C ILE A 168 7.82 10.82 -26.31
N ASP A 169 7.36 10.49 -27.53
CA ASP A 169 7.99 10.98 -28.77
C ASP A 169 7.95 12.50 -28.87
N ARG A 170 6.81 13.08 -28.48
CA ARG A 170 6.63 14.54 -28.43
C ARG A 170 7.52 15.17 -27.35
N CYS A 171 7.64 14.53 -26.19
CA CYS A 171 8.56 14.98 -25.14
C CYS A 171 10.02 14.94 -25.60
N ILE A 172 10.44 13.87 -26.28
CA ILE A 172 11.80 13.73 -26.83
C ILE A 172 12.06 14.86 -27.84
N ALA A 173 11.12 15.10 -28.77
CA ALA A 173 11.26 16.14 -29.77
C ALA A 173 11.29 17.56 -29.17
N ALA A 174 10.59 17.79 -28.07
CA ALA A 174 10.54 19.08 -27.38
C ALA A 174 11.75 19.37 -26.49
N HIS A 175 12.50 18.35 -26.07
CA HIS A 175 13.61 18.50 -25.11
C HIS A 175 14.83 19.18 -25.74
N LYS A 176 15.15 20.40 -25.28
CA LYS A 176 16.22 21.22 -25.85
C LYS A 176 17.55 21.17 -25.08
N ARG A 177 17.58 20.51 -23.90
CA ARG A 177 18.75 20.51 -23.00
C ARG A 177 19.29 19.09 -22.68
N PRO A 178 19.50 18.18 -23.65
CA PRO A 178 19.87 16.78 -23.39
C PRO A 178 21.28 16.58 -22.77
N ASN A 179 22.13 17.61 -22.81
CA ASN A 179 23.46 17.60 -22.19
C ASN A 179 23.46 18.12 -20.75
N GLU A 180 22.33 18.61 -20.26
CA GLU A 180 22.17 19.19 -18.92
C GLU A 180 21.00 18.58 -18.14
N GLN A 181 20.01 18.00 -18.82
CA GLN A 181 18.85 17.39 -18.18
C GLN A 181 18.51 16.05 -18.83
N ASN A 182 18.09 15.11 -18.00
CA ASN A 182 17.90 13.72 -18.40
C ASN A 182 16.41 13.38 -18.40
N LEU A 183 15.84 13.14 -19.59
CA LEU A 183 14.41 12.82 -19.76
C LEU A 183 14.13 11.36 -19.42
N PHE A 184 13.29 11.11 -18.42
CA PHE A 184 12.84 9.76 -18.07
C PHE A 184 11.46 9.47 -18.66
N GLY A 185 11.31 8.27 -19.21
CA GLY A 185 10.02 7.74 -19.67
C GLY A 185 9.26 7.08 -18.53
N ILE A 186 7.93 7.04 -18.62
CA ILE A 186 7.08 6.48 -17.55
C ILE A 186 6.32 5.28 -18.10
N VAL A 187 6.63 4.10 -17.56
CA VAL A 187 5.91 2.86 -17.86
C VAL A 187 4.49 2.97 -17.27
N GLN A 188 3.48 2.81 -18.13
CA GLN A 188 2.05 2.75 -17.80
C GLN A 188 1.47 1.38 -18.20
N GLY A 189 0.18 1.16 -17.92
CA GLY A 189 -0.51 -0.10 -18.22
C GLY A 189 -1.38 -0.66 -17.09
N GLY A 190 -1.61 0.10 -16.02
CA GLY A 190 -2.41 -0.35 -14.88
C GLY A 190 -1.81 -1.58 -14.21
N LEU A 191 -2.65 -2.56 -13.89
CA LEU A 191 -2.25 -3.86 -13.33
C LEU A 191 -2.17 -4.98 -14.40
N ASP A 192 -2.30 -4.62 -15.68
CA ASP A 192 -2.27 -5.60 -16.77
C ASP A 192 -0.82 -5.90 -17.18
N PRO A 193 -0.33 -7.13 -17.02
CA PRO A 193 1.05 -7.48 -17.34
C PRO A 193 1.36 -7.32 -18.84
N VAL A 194 0.41 -7.61 -19.74
CA VAL A 194 0.62 -7.49 -21.19
C VAL A 194 0.81 -6.02 -21.58
N LEU A 195 -0.03 -5.14 -21.06
CA LEU A 195 0.09 -3.70 -21.33
C LEU A 195 1.40 -3.12 -20.76
N ARG A 196 1.83 -3.61 -19.58
CA ARG A 196 3.14 -3.24 -19.01
C ARG A 196 4.28 -3.66 -19.93
N ASP A 197 4.28 -4.88 -20.46
CA ASP A 197 5.33 -5.35 -21.38
C ASP A 197 5.36 -4.59 -22.70
N ILE A 198 4.19 -4.21 -23.23
CA ILE A 198 4.11 -3.35 -24.43
C ILE A 198 4.72 -1.98 -24.13
N CYS A 199 4.36 -1.38 -23.00
CA CYS A 199 4.85 -0.06 -22.63
C CYS A 199 6.36 -0.05 -22.35
N VAL A 200 6.87 -1.03 -21.60
CA VAL A 200 8.31 -1.20 -21.34
C VAL A 200 9.06 -1.31 -22.66
N ARG A 201 8.67 -2.22 -23.56
CA ARG A 201 9.34 -2.37 -24.86
C ARG A 201 9.33 -1.08 -25.66
N GLY A 202 8.17 -0.44 -25.78
CA GLY A 202 8.04 0.83 -26.49
C GLY A 202 8.95 1.93 -25.94
N LEU A 203 9.07 2.05 -24.62
CA LEU A 203 9.97 3.03 -24.00
C LEU A 203 11.45 2.67 -24.18
N VAL A 204 11.80 1.38 -24.07
CA VAL A 204 13.18 0.91 -24.20
C VAL A 204 13.72 1.11 -25.61
N ASP A 205 12.89 0.94 -26.65
CA ASP A 205 13.26 1.18 -28.05
C ASP A 205 13.71 2.63 -28.30
N ARG A 206 13.31 3.58 -27.44
CA ARG A 206 13.69 5.00 -27.50
C ARG A 206 14.99 5.33 -26.77
N ASN A 207 15.61 4.34 -26.10
CA ASN A 207 16.90 4.45 -25.39
C ASN A 207 16.99 5.71 -24.49
N LEU A 208 16.06 5.85 -23.55
CA LEU A 208 16.03 6.99 -22.63
C LEU A 208 17.15 6.91 -21.57
N PRO A 209 17.57 8.04 -20.99
CA PRO A 209 18.50 8.08 -19.85
C PRO A 209 18.07 7.28 -18.61
N GLY A 210 16.76 7.10 -18.40
CA GLY A 210 16.21 6.34 -17.28
C GLY A 210 14.72 6.11 -17.44
N TYR A 211 14.17 5.22 -16.59
CA TYR A 211 12.79 4.77 -16.71
C TYR A 211 12.09 4.77 -15.36
N ALA A 212 10.88 5.29 -15.34
CA ALA A 212 10.00 5.26 -14.20
C ALA A 212 8.87 4.24 -14.37
N ILE A 213 8.33 3.76 -13.25
CA ILE A 213 7.15 2.91 -13.17
C ILE A 213 6.06 3.77 -12.53
N GLY A 214 5.09 4.18 -13.36
CA GLY A 214 3.98 5.04 -12.98
C GLY A 214 2.65 4.30 -12.92
N GLY A 215 1.60 5.04 -12.51
CA GLY A 215 0.24 4.49 -12.42
C GLY A 215 0.11 3.39 -11.36
N LEU A 216 0.85 3.50 -10.27
CA LEU A 216 0.83 2.63 -9.09
C LEU A 216 0.66 3.50 -7.82
N ALA A 217 0.46 2.86 -6.67
CA ALA A 217 0.13 3.47 -5.38
C ALA A 217 -1.20 4.24 -5.39
N GLY A 218 -2.18 3.77 -6.18
CA GLY A 218 -3.47 4.41 -6.44
C GLY A 218 -4.67 3.76 -5.74
N GLY A 219 -4.44 2.72 -4.95
CA GLY A 219 -5.48 1.97 -4.21
C GLY A 219 -5.49 0.46 -4.46
N GLU A 220 -4.56 -0.05 -5.25
CA GLU A 220 -4.37 -1.49 -5.44
C GLU A 220 -3.84 -2.19 -4.18
N ASP A 221 -4.04 -3.51 -4.11
CA ASP A 221 -3.46 -4.34 -3.06
C ASP A 221 -1.93 -4.49 -3.25
N LYS A 222 -1.25 -4.86 -2.15
CA LYS A 222 0.21 -4.93 -2.13
C LYS A 222 0.79 -6.00 -3.04
N ASP A 223 0.10 -7.11 -3.22
CA ASP A 223 0.60 -8.18 -4.07
C ASP A 223 0.57 -7.76 -5.55
N SER A 224 -0.56 -7.22 -6.01
CA SER A 224 -0.68 -6.66 -7.36
C SER A 224 0.37 -5.56 -7.62
N PHE A 225 0.56 -4.65 -6.66
CA PHE A 225 1.59 -3.61 -6.73
C PHE A 225 2.99 -4.18 -6.91
N TRP A 226 3.39 -5.13 -6.05
CA TRP A 226 4.72 -5.73 -6.10
C TRP A 226 4.96 -6.58 -7.35
N ARG A 227 3.94 -7.31 -7.84
CA ARG A 227 4.02 -8.06 -9.09
C ARG A 227 4.32 -7.16 -10.28
N VAL A 228 3.63 -6.02 -10.41
CA VAL A 228 3.88 -5.06 -11.49
C VAL A 228 5.29 -4.47 -11.39
N VAL A 229 5.74 -4.08 -10.19
CA VAL A 229 7.11 -3.58 -9.97
C VAL A 229 8.13 -4.64 -10.36
N ALA A 230 7.95 -5.89 -9.93
CA ALA A 230 8.82 -7.01 -10.23
C ALA A 230 8.90 -7.29 -11.74
N GLN A 231 7.77 -7.27 -12.45
CA GLN A 231 7.75 -7.46 -13.89
C GLN A 231 8.50 -6.33 -14.62
N CYS A 232 8.14 -5.07 -14.33
CA CYS A 232 8.72 -3.91 -15.01
C CYS A 232 10.23 -3.83 -14.77
N THR A 233 10.68 -3.96 -13.52
CA THR A 233 12.10 -3.87 -13.20
C THR A 233 12.93 -5.02 -13.79
N ALA A 234 12.33 -6.18 -14.07
CA ALA A 234 13.04 -7.28 -14.75
C ALA A 234 13.21 -6.99 -16.25
N ALA A 235 12.25 -6.33 -16.88
CA ALA A 235 12.28 -6.02 -18.31
C ALA A 235 13.03 -4.72 -18.67
N LEU A 236 13.24 -3.82 -17.70
CA LEU A 236 13.94 -2.56 -17.92
C LEU A 236 15.48 -2.75 -18.00
N PRO A 237 16.20 -1.96 -18.82
CA PRO A 237 17.65 -2.06 -18.97
C PRO A 237 18.40 -1.98 -17.65
N GLU A 238 19.44 -2.80 -17.49
CA GLU A 238 20.20 -2.88 -16.24
C GLU A 238 21.16 -1.71 -16.01
N ASP A 239 21.64 -1.11 -17.10
CA ASP A 239 22.56 0.03 -17.14
C ASP A 239 21.86 1.38 -16.97
N LYS A 240 20.55 1.35 -16.68
CA LYS A 240 19.70 2.54 -16.52
C LYS A 240 19.04 2.55 -15.13
N PRO A 241 18.85 3.74 -14.54
CA PRO A 241 18.14 3.87 -13.28
C PRO A 241 16.65 3.57 -13.45
N ARG A 242 16.07 2.96 -12.41
CA ARG A 242 14.67 2.52 -12.34
C ARG A 242 13.96 3.22 -11.17
N TYR A 243 12.96 4.04 -11.48
CA TYR A 243 12.28 4.91 -10.52
C TYR A 243 10.84 4.44 -10.28
N VAL A 244 10.46 4.09 -9.05
CA VAL A 244 9.05 3.77 -8.73
C VAL A 244 8.39 5.00 -8.12
N MET A 245 7.44 5.58 -8.86
CA MET A 245 6.84 6.87 -8.51
C MET A 245 5.84 6.71 -7.36
N GLY A 246 5.85 7.66 -6.41
CA GLY A 246 4.88 7.76 -5.32
C GLY A 246 5.10 6.81 -4.14
N VAL A 247 6.19 6.04 -4.12
CA VAL A 247 6.48 5.07 -3.06
C VAL A 247 7.15 5.73 -1.86
N GLY A 248 6.46 5.72 -0.71
CA GLY A 248 6.94 6.38 0.51
C GLY A 248 6.99 5.56 1.78
N TYR A 249 6.33 4.40 1.82
CA TYR A 249 6.36 3.57 3.02
C TYR A 249 7.71 2.85 3.12
N PRO A 250 8.35 2.83 4.30
CA PRO A 250 9.64 2.16 4.48
C PRO A 250 9.68 0.72 3.98
N LEU A 251 8.62 -0.06 4.24
CA LEU A 251 8.50 -1.43 3.77
C LEU A 251 8.52 -1.53 2.25
N ASP A 252 7.74 -0.69 1.57
CA ASP A 252 7.68 -0.70 0.11
C ASP A 252 9.02 -0.32 -0.52
N ILE A 253 9.76 0.63 0.07
CA ILE A 253 11.10 0.99 -0.40
C ILE A 253 12.05 -0.21 -0.31
N VAL A 254 12.05 -0.93 0.81
CA VAL A 254 12.89 -2.11 1.00
C VAL A 254 12.51 -3.22 0.00
N VAL A 255 11.21 -3.50 -0.15
CA VAL A 255 10.71 -4.55 -1.07
C VAL A 255 10.98 -4.17 -2.53
N CYS A 256 10.62 -2.97 -2.97
CA CYS A 256 10.91 -2.51 -4.33
C CYS A 256 12.42 -2.50 -4.64
N SER A 257 13.26 -2.21 -3.64
CA SER A 257 14.73 -2.28 -3.82
C SER A 257 15.17 -3.73 -4.02
N ALA A 258 14.60 -4.68 -3.28
CA ALA A 258 14.82 -6.11 -3.49
C ALA A 258 14.36 -6.58 -4.88
N LEU A 259 13.31 -5.96 -5.42
CA LEU A 259 12.82 -6.21 -6.79
C LEU A 259 13.68 -5.51 -7.87
N GLY A 260 14.59 -4.62 -7.49
CA GLY A 260 15.57 -4.00 -8.38
C GLY A 260 15.25 -2.57 -8.82
N ALA A 261 14.39 -1.86 -8.10
CA ALA A 261 14.23 -0.41 -8.22
C ALA A 261 15.32 0.38 -7.47
N ASP A 262 15.61 1.60 -7.94
CA ASP A 262 16.72 2.43 -7.46
C ASP A 262 16.28 3.76 -6.84
N MET A 263 15.11 4.28 -7.22
CA MET A 263 14.68 5.62 -6.85
C MET A 263 13.22 5.59 -6.41
N TYR A 264 12.90 6.42 -5.41
CA TYR A 264 11.58 6.56 -4.82
C TYR A 264 11.32 8.02 -4.44
N ASP A 265 10.06 8.42 -4.44
CA ASP A 265 9.62 9.72 -3.94
C ASP A 265 8.32 9.58 -3.17
N CYS A 266 8.13 10.41 -2.15
CA CYS A 266 6.81 10.54 -1.55
C CYS A 266 6.68 11.77 -0.66
N VAL A 267 5.46 12.29 -0.58
CA VAL A 267 5.06 13.29 0.42
C VAL A 267 4.89 12.67 1.82
N TYR A 268 4.78 11.33 1.94
CA TYR A 268 4.40 10.64 3.17
C TYR A 268 5.19 11.08 4.41
N PRO A 269 6.53 11.15 4.41
CA PRO A 269 7.30 11.50 5.61
C PRO A 269 7.00 12.91 6.13
N THR A 270 6.92 13.91 5.24
CA THR A 270 6.65 15.31 5.63
C THR A 270 5.17 15.56 5.86
N ARG A 271 4.28 14.90 5.12
CA ARG A 271 2.83 15.00 5.33
C ARG A 271 2.43 14.41 6.68
N THR A 272 2.89 13.20 7.00
CA THR A 272 2.54 12.52 8.25
C THR A 272 3.15 13.21 9.48
N ALA A 273 4.34 13.80 9.32
CA ALA A 273 4.96 14.65 10.34
C ALA A 273 4.06 15.83 10.74
N ARG A 274 3.48 16.54 9.76
CA ARG A 274 2.54 17.65 10.03
C ARG A 274 1.28 17.20 10.76
N PHE A 275 0.86 15.95 10.58
CA PHE A 275 -0.27 15.36 11.32
C PHE A 275 0.13 14.73 12.65
N GLY A 276 1.40 14.85 13.05
CA GLY A 276 1.91 14.44 14.34
C GLY A 276 2.31 12.99 14.47
N THR A 277 2.78 12.40 13.36
CA THR A 277 3.27 11.01 13.34
C THR A 277 4.74 10.99 12.99
N ALA A 278 5.54 10.34 13.83
CA ALA A 278 6.95 10.09 13.58
C ALA A 278 7.16 8.69 12.98
N LEU A 279 8.13 8.55 12.08
CA LEU A 279 8.61 7.28 11.57
C LEU A 279 9.68 6.73 12.52
N VAL A 280 9.55 5.46 12.92
CA VAL A 280 10.48 4.76 13.81
C VAL A 280 10.73 3.35 13.28
N PRO A 281 11.82 2.66 13.68
CA PRO A 281 12.12 1.32 13.19
C PRO A 281 10.97 0.31 13.39
N GLU A 282 10.19 0.49 14.45
CA GLU A 282 9.04 -0.36 14.81
C GLU A 282 7.74 0.07 14.10
N GLY A 283 7.81 1.01 13.16
CA GLY A 283 6.67 1.50 12.38
C GLY A 283 6.41 2.99 12.59
N VAL A 284 5.30 3.32 13.26
CA VAL A 284 4.86 4.72 13.44
C VAL A 284 4.59 5.04 14.90
N LEU A 285 5.03 6.22 15.32
CA LEU A 285 4.78 6.76 16.65
C LEU A 285 3.87 7.98 16.57
N LYS A 286 2.67 7.90 17.15
CA LYS A 286 1.67 8.98 17.14
C LYS A 286 1.92 9.94 18.30
N LEU A 287 2.59 11.07 18.04
CA LEU A 287 2.93 12.04 19.08
C LEU A 287 1.76 12.86 19.62
N LYS A 288 0.57 12.76 19.01
CA LYS A 288 -0.66 13.34 19.56
C LYS A 288 -1.28 12.51 20.67
N HIS A 289 -0.84 11.26 20.86
CA HIS A 289 -1.44 10.37 21.85
C HIS A 289 -1.12 10.86 23.27
N SER A 290 -2.08 10.77 24.19
CA SER A 290 -1.94 11.24 25.58
C SER A 290 -0.80 10.56 26.32
N ALA A 291 -0.49 9.30 25.99
CA ALA A 291 0.65 8.55 26.52
C ALA A 291 2.02 9.22 26.24
N MET A 292 2.08 10.22 25.36
CA MET A 292 3.30 10.96 25.07
C MET A 292 3.43 12.22 25.94
N ALA A 293 2.42 12.60 26.72
CA ALA A 293 2.38 13.89 27.42
C ALA A 293 3.49 14.08 28.45
N ASP A 294 3.93 13.00 29.10
CA ASP A 294 5.00 12.95 30.10
C ASP A 294 6.17 12.04 29.69
N ASP A 295 6.16 11.51 28.46
CA ASP A 295 7.23 10.65 27.95
C ASP A 295 8.50 11.47 27.65
N THR A 296 9.48 11.39 28.56
CA THR A 296 10.75 12.11 28.47
C THR A 296 11.76 11.46 27.50
N ARG A 297 11.44 10.31 26.90
CA ARG A 297 12.33 9.66 25.93
C ARG A 297 12.36 10.45 24.61
N ALA A 298 13.43 10.24 23.84
CA ALA A 298 13.51 10.68 22.45
C ALA A 298 12.48 9.94 21.57
N ILE A 299 12.18 10.46 20.37
CA ILE A 299 11.33 9.75 19.40
C ILE A 299 11.86 8.33 19.15
N ASP A 300 13.15 8.23 18.84
CA ASP A 300 13.89 6.99 18.67
C ASP A 300 15.27 7.16 19.34
N PRO A 301 15.60 6.38 20.39
CA PRO A 301 16.87 6.49 21.10
C PRO A 301 18.09 6.08 20.26
N THR A 302 17.88 5.35 19.16
CA THR A 302 18.96 4.94 18.24
C THR A 302 19.17 5.94 17.09
N CYS A 303 18.28 6.94 16.97
CA CYS A 303 18.34 7.94 15.92
C CYS A 303 19.29 9.09 16.29
N ALA A 304 20.28 9.33 15.44
CA ALA A 304 21.29 10.37 15.66
C ALA A 304 20.89 11.77 15.16
N CYS A 305 19.63 11.97 14.74
CA CYS A 305 19.15 13.25 14.22
C CYS A 305 19.11 14.33 15.32
N MET A 306 19.17 15.60 14.93
CA MET A 306 19.10 16.74 15.84
C MET A 306 17.86 16.68 16.76
N VAL A 307 16.73 16.17 16.26
CA VAL A 307 15.47 16.10 17.01
C VAL A 307 15.57 15.06 18.14
N CYS A 308 16.01 13.85 17.84
CA CYS A 308 16.12 12.77 18.83
C CYS A 308 17.20 13.04 19.88
N LYS A 309 18.22 13.83 19.55
CA LYS A 309 19.28 14.20 20.49
C LYS A 309 18.85 15.27 21.50
N ASN A 310 17.94 16.17 21.10
CA ASN A 310 17.70 17.41 21.85
C ASN A 310 16.28 17.54 22.41
N TYR A 311 15.32 16.73 21.94
CA TYR A 311 13.92 16.89 22.30
C TYR A 311 13.28 15.58 22.77
N THR A 312 12.39 15.72 23.75
CA THR A 312 11.58 14.62 24.28
C THR A 312 10.27 14.46 23.53
N ARG A 313 9.66 13.27 23.60
CA ARG A 313 8.31 13.02 23.08
C ARG A 313 7.28 13.93 23.73
N ALA A 314 7.40 14.18 25.04
CA ALA A 314 6.57 15.12 25.79
C ALA A 314 6.62 16.55 25.24
N TYR A 315 7.83 17.08 24.98
CA TYR A 315 7.97 18.41 24.40
C TYR A 315 7.30 18.49 23.02
N ILE A 316 7.54 17.48 22.18
CA ILE A 316 6.96 17.47 20.83
C ILE A 316 5.44 17.26 20.89
N HIS A 317 4.92 16.45 21.81
CA HIS A 317 3.48 16.30 22.07
C HIS A 317 2.80 17.64 22.43
N CYS A 318 3.49 18.49 23.19
CA CYS A 318 2.99 19.83 23.50
C CYS A 318 2.88 20.73 22.27
N LEU A 319 3.79 20.59 21.29
CA LEU A 319 3.82 21.44 20.09
C LEU A 319 3.03 20.88 18.92
N VAL A 320 2.95 19.56 18.79
CA VAL A 320 2.46 18.90 17.57
C VAL A 320 1.02 19.32 17.27
N THR A 321 0.76 19.72 16.01
CA THR A 321 -0.52 20.29 15.53
C THR A 321 -0.98 21.59 16.20
N LYS A 322 -0.24 22.12 17.18
CA LYS A 322 -0.54 23.37 17.89
C LYS A 322 0.41 24.50 17.49
N ASP A 323 1.65 24.14 17.14
CA ASP A 323 2.71 25.06 16.74
C ASP A 323 3.45 24.53 15.51
N ALA A 324 3.85 25.42 14.61
CA ALA A 324 4.58 25.08 13.39
C ALA A 324 5.89 24.32 13.71
N MET A 325 6.56 24.65 14.81
CA MET A 325 7.80 24.00 15.26
C MET A 325 7.61 22.49 15.47
N GLY A 326 6.47 22.05 16.01
CA GLY A 326 6.20 20.62 16.17
C GLY A 326 6.22 19.87 14.83
N SER A 327 5.68 20.51 13.79
CA SER A 327 5.65 19.94 12.43
C SER A 327 7.01 19.97 11.74
N GLN A 328 7.83 20.99 12.01
CA GLN A 328 9.19 21.12 11.47
C GLN A 328 10.13 20.08 12.08
N LEU A 329 10.12 19.94 13.42
CA LEU A 329 10.90 18.93 14.13
C LEU A 329 10.55 17.51 13.65
N LEU A 330 9.26 17.19 13.54
CA LEU A 330 8.86 15.89 13.02
C LEU A 330 9.23 15.67 11.56
N SER A 331 9.18 16.72 10.72
CA SER A 331 9.58 16.61 9.31
C SER A 331 11.08 16.36 9.18
N TYR A 332 11.90 17.03 10.00
CA TYR A 332 13.34 16.80 10.08
C TYR A 332 13.63 15.33 10.46
N HIS A 333 13.00 14.85 11.53
CA HIS A 333 13.18 13.46 12.01
C HIS A 333 12.76 12.44 10.94
N ASN A 334 11.56 12.60 10.37
CA ASN A 334 11.03 11.65 9.39
C ASN A 334 11.88 11.60 8.13
N LEU A 335 12.37 12.73 7.62
CA LEU A 335 13.26 12.72 6.47
C LEU A 335 14.63 12.13 6.81
N TYR A 336 15.18 12.43 7.99
CA TYR A 336 16.41 11.79 8.44
C TYR A 336 16.27 10.25 8.48
N TYR A 337 15.15 9.75 8.98
CA TYR A 337 14.85 8.31 8.97
C TYR A 337 14.88 7.74 7.54
N MET A 338 14.26 8.39 6.57
CA MET A 338 14.23 7.94 5.17
C MET A 338 15.61 8.02 4.50
N MET A 339 16.41 9.06 4.80
CA MET A 339 17.78 9.18 4.29
C MET A 339 18.67 8.08 4.87
N LYS A 340 18.54 7.81 6.17
CA LYS A 340 19.24 6.71 6.84
C LYS A 340 18.84 5.35 6.25
N LEU A 341 17.54 5.10 6.05
CA LEU A 341 17.05 3.87 5.44
C LEU A 341 17.67 3.64 4.05
N SER A 342 17.70 4.67 3.21
CA SER A 342 18.29 4.60 1.86
C SER A 342 19.79 4.30 1.91
N ARG A 343 20.53 4.97 2.81
CA ARG A 343 21.97 4.73 3.01
C ARG A 343 22.27 3.33 3.54
N ASP A 344 21.47 2.84 4.49
CA ASP A 344 21.65 1.51 5.07
C ASP A 344 21.33 0.42 4.04
N LEU A 345 20.30 0.63 3.21
CA LEU A 345 19.99 -0.21 2.04
C LEU A 345 21.18 -0.28 1.08
N HIS A 346 21.66 0.87 0.61
CA HIS A 346 22.82 0.96 -0.28
C HIS A 346 24.03 0.21 0.30
N SER A 347 24.41 0.54 1.54
CA SER A 347 25.59 -0.04 2.20
C SER A 347 25.44 -1.54 2.40
N SER A 348 24.24 -2.02 2.74
CA SER A 348 24.00 -3.46 2.94
C SER A 348 24.21 -4.29 1.66
N ILE A 349 23.90 -3.74 0.48
CA ILE A 349 24.14 -4.39 -0.81
C ILE A 349 25.64 -4.41 -1.12
N ILE A 350 26.33 -3.27 -0.95
CA ILE A 350 27.78 -3.16 -1.17
C ILE A 350 28.56 -4.11 -0.26
N GLU A 351 28.16 -4.22 1.01
CA GLU A 351 28.82 -5.02 2.04
C GLU A 351 28.39 -6.50 2.02
N GLY A 352 27.54 -6.93 1.07
CA GLY A 352 27.10 -8.32 0.95
C GLY A 352 26.21 -8.82 2.09
N ARG A 353 25.57 -7.91 2.83
CA ARG A 353 24.71 -8.21 4.00
C ARG A 353 23.24 -7.82 3.81
N PHE A 354 22.82 -7.60 2.57
CA PHE A 354 21.45 -7.21 2.21
C PHE A 354 20.38 -8.19 2.76
N PRO A 355 20.52 -9.52 2.64
CA PRO A 355 19.67 -10.50 3.32
C PRO A 355 19.38 -10.18 4.78
N LYS A 356 20.45 -10.08 5.57
CA LYS A 356 20.39 -9.83 7.01
C LYS A 356 19.73 -8.48 7.30
N PHE A 357 20.06 -7.45 6.52
CA PHE A 357 19.43 -6.14 6.66
C PHE A 357 17.90 -6.21 6.47
N VAL A 358 17.42 -6.91 5.44
CA VAL A 358 15.97 -7.07 5.19
C VAL A 358 15.31 -7.83 6.33
N CYS A 359 15.92 -8.92 6.80
CA CYS A 359 15.40 -9.69 7.93
C CYS A 359 15.30 -8.85 9.20
N ASP A 360 16.37 -8.15 9.57
CA ASP A 360 16.43 -7.29 10.75
C ASP A 360 15.40 -6.15 10.66
N PHE A 361 15.19 -5.60 9.46
CA PHE A 361 14.18 -4.58 9.20
C PHE A 361 12.76 -5.10 9.40
N LEU A 362 12.42 -6.25 8.80
CA LEU A 362 11.09 -6.87 8.92
C LEU A 362 10.79 -7.30 10.35
N GLN A 363 11.76 -7.87 11.06
CA GLN A 363 11.62 -8.26 12.46
C GLN A 363 11.24 -7.06 13.34
N LYS A 364 11.90 -5.91 13.16
CA LYS A 364 11.57 -4.68 13.91
C LYS A 364 10.17 -4.18 13.62
N MET A 365 9.73 -4.24 12.36
CA MET A 365 8.37 -3.83 11.99
C MET A 365 7.29 -4.77 12.57
N VAL A 366 7.57 -6.07 12.71
CA VAL A 366 6.60 -7.08 13.18
C VAL A 366 6.54 -7.20 14.71
N LEU A 367 7.64 -6.95 15.43
CA LEU A 367 7.71 -7.09 16.89
C LEU A 367 6.70 -6.24 17.66
N LEU A 368 6.11 -5.19 17.07
CA LEU A 368 5.04 -4.40 17.69
C LEU A 368 3.62 -4.98 17.47
N ALA A 369 3.38 -5.70 16.37
CA ALA A 369 2.11 -6.41 16.15
C ALA A 369 1.90 -7.53 17.19
N LEU A 370 2.99 -8.03 17.77
CA LEU A 370 3.03 -9.19 18.65
C LEU A 370 3.21 -8.88 20.13
N ASN A 371 3.33 -7.60 20.52
CA ASN A 371 3.33 -7.21 21.94
C ASN A 371 1.97 -7.38 22.65
N THR A 372 0.97 -7.98 21.98
CA THR A 372 -0.25 -8.51 22.61
C THR A 372 -0.13 -10.00 22.97
N ILE A 373 0.84 -10.75 22.43
CA ILE A 373 1.07 -12.19 22.73
C ILE A 373 2.57 -12.50 22.60
N PHE A 374 3.35 -12.13 23.61
CA PHE A 374 4.77 -12.51 23.69
C PHE A 374 4.88 -13.77 24.53
N VAL A 375 5.24 -14.90 23.88
CA VAL A 375 5.93 -16.13 24.38
C VAL A 375 5.68 -17.32 23.44
N ILE A 376 4.68 -17.30 22.55
CA ILE A 376 4.43 -18.41 21.59
C ILE A 376 4.86 -18.08 20.14
N LEU A 377 5.09 -16.80 19.80
CA LEU A 377 5.34 -16.33 18.43
C LEU A 377 6.82 -16.07 18.05
N SER A 378 7.78 -16.71 18.72
CA SER A 378 9.12 -16.87 18.12
C SER A 378 9.14 -17.91 16.98
N LEU A 379 8.01 -18.61 16.77
CA LEU A 379 7.78 -19.65 15.74
C LEU A 379 7.06 -19.14 14.47
N THR A 380 6.90 -17.83 14.28
CA THR A 380 5.91 -17.31 13.33
C THR A 380 6.32 -16.02 12.63
N VAL A 381 7.52 -15.99 12.05
CA VAL A 381 7.70 -15.14 10.86
C VAL A 381 6.86 -15.73 9.70
N ASP A 382 6.74 -17.06 9.65
CA ASP A 382 5.96 -17.79 8.66
C ASP A 382 4.45 -17.57 8.78
N VAL A 383 3.90 -17.51 10.00
CA VAL A 383 2.45 -17.36 10.22
C VAL A 383 1.97 -15.92 10.10
N VAL A 384 2.81 -14.91 10.38
CA VAL A 384 2.40 -13.50 10.19
C VAL A 384 2.32 -13.14 8.70
N ILE A 385 3.19 -13.71 7.87
CA ILE A 385 3.07 -13.59 6.41
C ILE A 385 1.86 -14.43 5.94
N ALA A 386 1.69 -15.66 6.41
CA ALA A 386 0.53 -16.50 6.04
C ALA A 386 -0.84 -15.99 6.55
N LEU A 387 -0.90 -15.17 7.60
CA LEU A 387 -2.15 -14.57 8.11
C LEU A 387 -2.55 -13.31 7.35
N GLN A 388 -1.65 -12.74 6.53
CA GLN A 388 -1.93 -11.58 5.69
C GLN A 388 -2.19 -11.96 4.23
N PHE A 389 -1.99 -13.23 3.86
CA PHE A 389 -2.28 -13.79 2.55
C PHE A 389 -3.20 -15.02 2.70
N PRO A 390 -4.47 -14.96 2.24
CA PRO A 390 -5.32 -16.14 2.19
C PRO A 390 -4.66 -17.24 1.35
N LYS A 391 -4.80 -18.49 1.80
CA LYS A 391 -4.21 -19.72 1.23
C LYS A 391 -4.06 -19.71 -0.31
N GLY A 392 -2.86 -19.98 -0.78
CA GLY A 392 -2.60 -20.50 -2.13
C GLY A 392 -1.69 -19.65 -3.01
N ASP A 393 -1.60 -18.34 -2.77
CA ASP A 393 -0.81 -17.42 -3.59
C ASP A 393 0.17 -16.65 -2.72
N VAL A 394 1.16 -17.34 -2.18
CA VAL A 394 2.38 -16.66 -1.70
C VAL A 394 3.22 -16.39 -2.94
N PRO A 395 3.44 -15.13 -3.33
CA PRO A 395 4.18 -14.82 -4.55
C PRO A 395 5.58 -15.42 -4.50
N GLU A 396 6.07 -15.92 -5.64
CA GLU A 396 7.37 -16.59 -5.75
C GLU A 396 8.55 -15.77 -5.16
N TRP A 397 8.43 -14.43 -5.16
CA TRP A 397 9.42 -13.55 -4.54
C TRP A 397 9.40 -13.53 -3.00
N VAL A 398 8.25 -13.82 -2.36
CA VAL A 398 8.16 -14.05 -0.91
C VAL A 398 8.87 -15.37 -0.58
N CYS A 399 8.67 -16.41 -1.38
CA CYS A 399 9.44 -17.65 -1.26
C CYS A 399 10.95 -17.42 -1.47
N ASN A 400 11.35 -16.58 -2.43
CA ASN A 400 12.76 -16.22 -2.65
C ASN A 400 13.35 -15.38 -1.50
N ALA A 401 12.57 -14.46 -0.91
CA ALA A 401 12.95 -13.73 0.30
C ALA A 401 13.06 -14.65 1.53
N MET A 402 12.29 -15.74 1.56
CA MET A 402 12.35 -16.80 2.58
C MET A 402 13.51 -17.79 2.34
N GLU A 403 13.87 -18.13 1.11
CA GLU A 403 15.09 -18.92 0.82
C GLU A 403 16.36 -18.21 1.30
N ILE A 404 16.38 -16.87 1.17
CA ILE A 404 17.42 -16.01 1.71
C ILE A 404 17.49 -16.08 3.26
N PHE A 405 16.35 -16.30 3.93
CA PHE A 405 16.25 -16.48 5.38
C PHE A 405 16.75 -17.85 5.83
N VAL A 406 16.40 -18.92 5.11
CA VAL A 406 16.75 -20.32 5.42
C VAL A 406 18.22 -20.65 5.14
N SER A 407 18.87 -19.94 4.20
CA SER A 407 20.26 -20.19 3.79
C SER A 407 21.32 -19.52 4.68
N SER A 408 20.93 -18.80 5.73
CA SER A 408 21.84 -18.11 6.65
C SER A 408 22.40 -19.08 7.71
N PRO A 409 23.74 -19.15 7.92
CA PRO A 409 24.38 -20.00 8.94
C PRO A 409 23.82 -19.76 10.37
N LEU A 410 23.50 -18.50 10.67
CA LEU A 410 22.95 -18.07 11.97
C LEU A 410 21.52 -18.56 12.21
N VAL A 411 20.79 -18.88 11.13
CA VAL A 411 19.43 -19.42 11.17
C VAL A 411 19.51 -20.94 11.18
N THR A 412 20.42 -21.56 10.43
CA THR A 412 20.63 -23.02 10.44
C THR A 412 21.06 -23.53 11.81
N ASP A 413 21.95 -22.85 12.53
CA ASP A 413 22.32 -23.23 13.91
C ASP A 413 21.14 -23.17 14.90
N LEU A 414 20.25 -22.17 14.74
CA LEU A 414 19.04 -22.02 15.58
C LEU A 414 17.94 -23.03 15.20
N PHE A 415 17.89 -23.44 13.93
CA PHE A 415 16.93 -24.43 13.42
C PHE A 415 17.38 -25.88 13.68
N ASP A 416 18.69 -26.14 13.77
CA ASP A 416 19.26 -27.44 14.11
C ASP A 416 19.10 -27.74 15.63
N GLU A 417 19.18 -26.74 16.51
CA GLU A 417 18.85 -26.91 17.93
C GLU A 417 17.37 -27.24 18.20
N LEU A 418 16.47 -26.89 17.28
CA LEU A 418 15.01 -27.08 17.42
C LEU A 418 14.42 -28.15 16.48
N ALA A 419 15.24 -28.89 15.73
CA ALA A 419 14.83 -29.91 14.77
C ALA A 419 13.82 -29.45 13.70
N LEU A 420 13.77 -28.15 13.39
CA LEU A 420 12.78 -27.54 12.49
C LEU A 420 13.26 -27.43 11.03
N GLY A 421 14.56 -27.66 10.77
CA GLY A 421 15.14 -27.57 9.43
C GLY A 421 14.52 -28.53 8.41
N CYS A 422 14.07 -29.71 8.83
CA CYS A 422 13.43 -30.71 7.96
C CYS A 422 12.01 -30.30 7.52
N ILE A 423 11.28 -29.57 8.36
CA ILE A 423 9.89 -29.18 8.11
C ILE A 423 9.82 -28.08 7.05
N VAL A 424 10.70 -27.08 7.17
CA VAL A 424 10.80 -25.98 6.20
C VAL A 424 11.31 -26.51 4.85
N ARG A 425 12.30 -27.41 4.86
CA ARG A 425 12.84 -28.00 3.63
C ARG A 425 11.83 -28.90 2.91
N SER A 426 10.96 -29.61 3.65
CA SER A 426 9.83 -30.37 3.08
C SER A 426 8.73 -29.44 2.54
N TYR A 427 8.39 -28.36 3.24
CA TYR A 427 7.36 -27.42 2.79
C TYR A 427 7.76 -26.70 1.50
N LEU A 428 9.03 -26.29 1.39
CA LEU A 428 9.58 -25.61 0.21
C LEU A 428 9.75 -26.54 -1.01
N THR A 429 9.91 -27.86 -0.81
CA THR A 429 10.09 -28.81 -1.92
C THR A 429 8.82 -29.52 -2.36
N SER A 430 7.82 -29.68 -1.48
CA SER A 430 6.60 -30.45 -1.78
C SER A 430 5.28 -29.70 -1.55
N GLY A 431 5.31 -28.45 -1.06
CA GLY A 431 4.10 -27.64 -0.82
C GLY A 431 3.17 -28.17 0.28
N ALA A 432 3.62 -29.13 1.10
CA ALA A 432 2.83 -29.75 2.15
C ALA A 432 3.56 -29.65 3.50
N VAL A 433 2.84 -29.20 4.54
CA VAL A 433 3.32 -29.35 5.93
C VAL A 433 3.21 -30.84 6.28
N PRO A 434 4.23 -31.48 6.87
CA PRO A 434 4.07 -32.87 7.32
C PRO A 434 2.91 -32.94 8.31
N GLU A 435 2.06 -33.97 8.21
CA GLU A 435 1.01 -34.20 9.19
C GLU A 435 1.60 -34.17 10.60
N THR A 436 0.95 -33.43 11.50
CA THR A 436 1.32 -33.15 12.90
C THR A 436 1.63 -34.40 13.75
N ARG A 437 1.36 -35.60 13.24
CA ARG A 437 1.60 -36.89 13.90
C ARG A 437 3.06 -37.35 13.94
N MET A 438 3.99 -36.71 13.22
CA MET A 438 5.41 -37.10 13.27
C MET A 438 6.28 -36.33 14.27
N ILE A 439 5.74 -35.29 14.94
CA ILE A 439 6.53 -34.42 15.84
C ILE A 439 6.37 -34.83 17.32
N GLU A 440 5.28 -35.52 17.68
CA GLU A 440 5.01 -35.91 19.07
C GLU A 440 5.95 -36.96 19.69
N PRO A 441 6.51 -37.96 18.97
CA PRO A 441 7.30 -39.01 19.63
C PRO A 441 8.71 -38.57 20.05
N GLU A 442 9.31 -37.58 19.37
CA GLU A 442 10.68 -37.14 19.66
C GLU A 442 10.72 -36.00 20.69
N LEU A 443 9.74 -35.09 20.70
CA LEU A 443 9.63 -34.06 21.74
C LEU A 443 9.29 -34.62 23.13
N LYS A 444 8.59 -35.76 23.20
CA LYS A 444 8.29 -36.42 24.49
C LYS A 444 9.51 -37.10 25.12
N LYS A 445 10.49 -37.55 24.32
CA LYS A 445 11.70 -38.20 24.83
C LYS A 445 12.68 -37.23 25.49
N SER A 446 12.67 -35.96 25.09
CA SER A 446 13.53 -34.92 25.66
C SER A 446 12.96 -34.28 26.93
N ILE A 447 11.67 -34.46 27.23
CA ILE A 447 11.02 -33.93 28.44
C ILE A 447 11.10 -34.92 29.62
N ASP A 448 11.20 -36.22 29.37
CA ASP A 448 11.14 -37.25 30.44
C ASP A 448 12.51 -37.70 31.00
N CYS A 449 13.62 -37.07 30.60
CA CYS A 449 14.95 -37.43 31.10
C CYS A 449 15.68 -36.23 31.73
N GLY A 450 15.30 -35.86 32.95
CA GLY A 450 16.02 -34.84 33.72
C GLY A 450 15.57 -34.72 35.17
N THR A 451 16.14 -35.52 36.07
CA THR A 451 16.04 -35.37 37.53
C THR A 451 16.50 -33.98 38.05
N PRO A 452 16.00 -33.53 39.23
CA PRO A 452 16.01 -32.12 39.62
C PRO A 452 17.29 -31.70 40.38
N ARG A 453 17.77 -30.47 40.15
CA ARG A 453 18.64 -29.76 41.10
C ARG A 453 17.85 -28.67 41.83
N ARG A 454 17.77 -28.85 43.14
CA ARG A 454 17.22 -27.92 44.14
C ARG A 454 17.83 -26.52 44.02
N PHE A 455 17.00 -25.49 44.05
CA PHE A 455 17.27 -24.28 44.82
C PHE A 455 16.05 -23.91 45.66
N SER A 456 16.32 -23.73 46.95
CA SER A 456 15.40 -23.39 48.02
C SER A 456 15.29 -21.88 48.18
N SER A 457 14.07 -21.36 48.24
CA SER A 457 13.61 -20.51 49.34
C SER A 457 12.15 -20.11 49.08
N SER A 458 11.30 -20.61 49.95
CA SER A 458 9.91 -20.24 50.17
C SER A 458 9.76 -18.74 50.42
N ASP A 459 8.95 -18.07 49.59
CA ASP A 459 7.91 -17.13 49.99
C ASP A 459 7.37 -16.42 48.74
N SER A 460 6.35 -17.01 48.08
CA SER A 460 5.36 -16.25 47.28
C SER A 460 4.20 -17.08 46.72
N PHE A 461 4.27 -18.42 46.72
CA PHE A 461 3.25 -19.21 46.02
C PHE A 461 1.89 -19.32 46.74
N ALA A 462 1.84 -19.05 48.06
CA ALA A 462 0.60 -19.02 48.82
C ALA A 462 -0.19 -17.69 48.68
N ALA A 463 0.42 -16.65 48.11
CA ALA A 463 -0.26 -15.36 47.84
C ALA A 463 -0.91 -15.30 46.45
N LEU A 464 -0.62 -16.27 45.56
CA LEU A 464 -1.09 -16.28 44.17
C LEU A 464 -2.34 -17.13 43.93
N VAL A 465 -2.73 -17.98 44.90
CA VAL A 465 -3.89 -18.88 44.77
C VAL A 465 -5.18 -18.28 45.36
N SER A 466 -5.09 -17.15 46.08
CA SER A 466 -6.24 -16.42 46.63
C SER A 466 -6.65 -15.17 45.84
N ILE A 467 -6.03 -14.92 44.68
CA ILE A 467 -6.34 -13.77 43.78
C ILE A 467 -7.10 -14.21 42.51
N SER A 468 -7.32 -15.51 42.29
CA SER A 468 -7.98 -16.01 41.07
C SER A 468 -9.52 -16.01 41.11
N SER A 469 -10.16 -15.81 42.27
CA SER A 469 -11.63 -15.77 42.36
C SER A 469 -12.24 -14.35 42.36
N SER A 470 -11.42 -13.30 42.28
CA SER A 470 -11.88 -11.88 42.29
C SER A 470 -11.69 -11.11 40.99
N LYS A 471 -11.22 -11.78 39.92
CA LYS A 471 -10.98 -11.16 38.60
C LYS A 471 -12.09 -11.39 37.57
N GLU A 472 -12.97 -12.37 37.76
CA GLU A 472 -14.12 -12.55 36.85
C GLU A 472 -15.22 -11.48 37.06
N GLU A 473 -15.43 -11.00 38.29
CA GLU A 473 -16.39 -9.92 38.55
C GLU A 473 -15.90 -8.51 38.16
N LYS A 474 -14.58 -8.27 38.10
CA LYS A 474 -14.02 -6.95 37.72
C LYS A 474 -14.07 -6.70 36.21
N THR A 475 -14.02 -7.77 35.40
CA THR A 475 -14.01 -7.67 33.93
C THR A 475 -15.43 -7.43 33.38
N GLN A 476 -16.47 -7.94 34.07
CA GLN A 476 -17.86 -7.58 33.76
C GLN A 476 -18.23 -6.16 34.21
N LYS A 477 -17.73 -5.69 35.36
CA LYS A 477 -17.96 -4.29 35.82
C LYS A 477 -17.26 -3.23 34.97
N SER A 478 -16.06 -3.49 34.43
CA SER A 478 -15.36 -2.53 33.56
C SER A 478 -16.03 -2.39 32.18
N THR A 479 -16.59 -3.48 31.67
CA THR A 479 -17.31 -3.50 30.38
C THR A 479 -18.68 -2.84 30.50
N GLN A 480 -19.38 -3.06 31.63
CA GLN A 480 -20.63 -2.34 31.95
C GLN A 480 -20.40 -0.84 32.22
N GLY A 481 -19.29 -0.47 32.88
CA GLY A 481 -18.90 0.92 33.13
C GLY A 481 -18.64 1.70 31.83
N PHE A 482 -17.93 1.10 30.88
CA PHE A 482 -17.69 1.70 29.55
C PHE A 482 -18.99 1.90 28.75
N THR A 483 -19.92 0.94 28.79
CA THR A 483 -21.23 1.13 28.17
C THR A 483 -22.09 2.17 28.89
N ARG A 484 -22.07 2.25 30.22
CA ARG A 484 -22.87 3.24 30.97
C ARG A 484 -22.34 4.67 30.85
N GLU A 485 -21.02 4.86 30.85
CA GLU A 485 -20.40 6.18 30.68
C GLU A 485 -20.52 6.68 29.23
N PHE A 486 -20.42 5.77 28.26
CA PHE A 486 -20.64 6.08 26.85
C PHE A 486 -22.13 6.32 26.55
N GLN A 487 -23.03 5.60 27.21
CA GLN A 487 -24.47 5.78 27.07
C GLN A 487 -24.98 7.02 27.84
N ALA A 488 -24.38 7.39 28.98
CA ALA A 488 -24.61 8.67 29.64
C ALA A 488 -24.06 9.85 28.82
N MET A 489 -22.95 9.66 28.10
CA MET A 489 -22.45 10.65 27.14
C MET A 489 -23.40 10.78 25.93
N LEU A 490 -24.03 9.70 25.49
CA LEU A 490 -25.04 9.71 24.42
C LEU A 490 -26.37 10.31 24.87
N GLU A 491 -26.86 9.98 26.07
CA GLU A 491 -28.05 10.58 26.68
C GLU A 491 -27.82 12.10 26.90
N SER A 492 -26.61 12.52 27.29
CA SER A 492 -26.24 13.95 27.36
C SER A 492 -26.22 14.68 26.01
N LEU A 493 -26.20 13.93 24.89
CA LEU A 493 -26.30 14.47 23.53
C LEU A 493 -27.74 14.42 22.98
N GLU A 494 -28.66 13.73 23.66
CA GLU A 494 -30.09 13.63 23.34
C GLU A 494 -30.96 14.61 24.14
N GLU A 495 -30.49 15.15 25.27
CA GLU A 495 -31.23 16.07 26.17
C GLU A 495 -31.46 17.52 25.66
N GLU A 496 -31.37 17.83 24.36
CA GLU A 496 -31.69 19.18 23.85
C GLU A 496 -33.04 19.30 23.12
N GLU A 497 -33.98 18.40 23.42
CA GLU A 497 -35.40 18.57 23.11
C GLU A 497 -36.28 18.27 24.33
N ASP A 498 -36.22 19.10 25.39
CA ASP A 498 -37.37 19.22 26.30
C ASP A 498 -37.51 20.65 26.87
N TYR A 499 -38.73 21.17 26.83
CA TYR A 499 -39.09 22.53 27.24
C TYR A 499 -39.76 22.48 28.62
N THR A 500 -39.14 23.08 29.64
CA THR A 500 -39.88 23.67 30.77
C THR A 500 -39.23 25.00 31.16
N GLU A 501 -40.05 26.06 31.17
CA GLU A 501 -39.70 27.41 31.60
C GLU A 501 -39.24 27.42 33.06
N ASP A 502 -38.06 27.99 33.33
CA ASP A 502 -37.90 28.76 34.56
C ASP A 502 -36.85 29.87 34.39
N VAL A 503 -37.26 31.07 34.79
CA VAL A 503 -36.56 32.34 34.57
C VAL A 503 -35.61 32.59 35.72
N THR A 504 -34.29 32.67 35.49
CA THR A 504 -33.40 33.61 36.20
C THR A 504 -32.06 33.82 35.46
N HIS A 505 -31.63 35.08 35.40
CA HIS A 505 -30.53 35.63 34.61
C HIS A 505 -29.14 35.05 34.92
N THR A 506 -28.30 34.82 33.89
CA THR A 506 -27.11 35.64 33.51
C THR A 506 -26.11 34.87 32.62
N THR A 507 -25.46 35.64 31.71
CA THR A 507 -24.35 35.34 30.78
C THR A 507 -24.71 34.86 29.36
N GLU A 508 -24.50 35.75 28.38
CA GLU A 508 -24.69 35.55 26.94
C GLU A 508 -23.84 34.38 26.40
N LYS A 509 -24.49 33.24 26.10
CA LYS A 509 -23.89 32.12 25.35
C LYS A 509 -24.13 32.30 23.85
N LYS A 510 -23.15 31.89 23.04
CA LYS A 510 -23.13 31.84 21.56
C LYS A 510 -24.52 31.52 20.97
N ARG A 511 -25.01 32.36 20.04
CA ARG A 511 -26.30 32.19 19.35
C ARG A 511 -26.38 30.80 18.67
N ARG A 512 -27.17 29.89 19.23
CA ARG A 512 -27.61 28.64 18.60
C ARG A 512 -28.63 28.93 17.49
N LEU A 513 -28.71 28.06 16.48
CA LEU A 513 -29.78 28.11 15.48
C LEU A 513 -31.13 27.97 16.19
N THR A 514 -32.16 28.67 15.72
CA THR A 514 -33.51 28.52 16.29
C THR A 514 -34.11 27.16 15.90
N LEU A 515 -35.09 26.69 16.68
CA LEU A 515 -35.77 25.42 16.40
C LEU A 515 -36.41 25.40 14.99
N ASP A 516 -36.97 26.53 14.57
CA ASP A 516 -37.57 26.67 13.23
C ASP A 516 -36.51 26.63 12.12
N GLN A 517 -35.32 27.21 12.36
CA GLN A 517 -34.19 27.12 11.44
C GLN A 517 -33.70 25.66 11.32
N VAL A 518 -33.60 24.94 12.44
CA VAL A 518 -33.20 23.53 12.43
C VAL A 518 -34.22 22.68 11.69
N LYS A 519 -35.51 22.83 11.97
CA LYS A 519 -36.60 22.11 11.27
C LYS A 519 -36.59 22.36 9.76
N ALA A 520 -36.36 23.61 9.35
CA ALA A 520 -36.27 23.95 7.93
C ALA A 520 -35.02 23.35 7.26
N LEU A 521 -33.87 23.34 7.95
CA LEU A 521 -32.65 22.69 7.47
C LEU A 521 -32.83 21.17 7.36
N GLU A 522 -33.49 20.52 8.32
CA GLU A 522 -33.81 19.09 8.28
C GLU A 522 -34.73 18.73 7.13
N LYS A 523 -35.81 19.48 6.93
CA LYS A 523 -36.73 19.27 5.82
C LYS A 523 -36.03 19.40 4.45
N ASN A 524 -35.09 20.33 4.32
CA ASN A 524 -34.29 20.45 3.08
C ASN A 524 -33.27 19.31 2.95
N PHE A 525 -32.69 18.84 4.06
CA PHE A 525 -31.73 17.73 4.08
C PHE A 525 -32.35 16.39 3.66
N GLU A 526 -33.60 16.15 4.03
CA GLU A 526 -34.35 14.95 3.62
C GLU A 526 -34.58 14.89 2.11
N VAL A 527 -34.75 16.05 1.47
CA VAL A 527 -34.94 16.15 0.01
C VAL A 527 -33.60 16.09 -0.71
N GLU A 528 -32.60 16.80 -0.22
CA GLU A 528 -31.28 16.90 -0.83
C GLU A 528 -30.20 16.92 0.25
N ASN A 529 -29.53 15.79 0.47
CA ASN A 529 -28.50 15.68 1.50
C ASN A 529 -27.19 16.44 1.16
N LYS A 530 -27.04 16.90 -0.09
CA LYS A 530 -25.90 17.68 -0.60
C LYS A 530 -26.40 18.89 -1.40
N LEU A 531 -26.48 20.03 -0.74
CA LEU A 531 -26.93 21.28 -1.35
C LEU A 531 -26.01 21.75 -2.49
N GLU A 532 -26.62 22.01 -3.65
CA GLU A 532 -25.99 22.76 -4.73
C GLU A 532 -25.69 24.22 -4.30
N PRO A 533 -24.65 24.87 -4.86
CA PRO A 533 -24.20 26.20 -4.43
C PRO A 533 -25.29 27.27 -4.47
N GLU A 534 -26.12 27.30 -5.51
CA GLU A 534 -27.23 28.25 -5.66
C GLU A 534 -28.38 28.00 -4.68
N ARG A 535 -28.65 26.72 -4.36
CA ARG A 535 -29.68 26.34 -3.40
C ARG A 535 -29.25 26.71 -1.97
N LYS A 536 -27.97 26.53 -1.65
CA LYS A 536 -27.37 26.94 -0.37
C LYS A 536 -27.51 28.45 -0.12
N LEU A 537 -27.27 29.29 -1.14
CA LEU A 537 -27.40 30.74 -1.02
C LEU A 537 -28.86 31.14 -0.74
N ARG A 538 -29.81 30.59 -1.50
CA ARG A 538 -31.24 30.84 -1.28
C ARG A 538 -31.72 30.38 0.10
N LEU A 539 -31.31 29.18 0.52
CA LEU A 539 -31.68 28.65 1.84
C LEU A 539 -31.08 29.49 2.99
N ALA A 540 -29.89 30.05 2.79
CA ALA A 540 -29.28 30.97 3.74
C ALA A 540 -30.06 32.29 3.85
N GLU A 541 -30.51 32.85 2.72
CA GLU A 541 -31.38 34.03 2.69
C GLU A 541 -32.74 33.76 3.34
N GLU A 542 -33.41 32.65 2.99
CA GLU A 542 -34.71 32.25 3.54
C GLU A 542 -34.68 32.09 5.06
N LEU A 543 -33.56 31.62 5.62
CA LEU A 543 -33.41 31.35 7.06
C LEU A 543 -32.74 32.49 7.82
N GLY A 544 -32.33 33.58 7.15
CA GLY A 544 -31.57 34.67 7.76
C GLY A 544 -30.22 34.22 8.33
N LEU A 545 -29.60 33.22 7.71
CA LEU A 545 -28.32 32.62 8.13
C LEU A 545 -27.19 33.00 7.17
N GLN A 546 -25.96 32.90 7.66
CA GLN A 546 -24.80 32.97 6.76
C GLN A 546 -24.69 31.67 5.95
N PRO A 547 -24.31 31.71 4.65
CA PRO A 547 -24.13 30.50 3.83
C PRO A 547 -23.18 29.47 4.44
N ARG A 548 -22.18 29.94 5.21
CA ARG A 548 -21.25 29.09 5.97
C ARG A 548 -21.95 28.30 7.08
N GLN A 549 -22.93 28.88 7.76
CA GLN A 549 -23.69 28.19 8.83
C GLN A 549 -24.53 27.04 8.26
N VAL A 550 -25.18 27.27 7.12
CA VAL A 550 -25.92 26.24 6.37
C VAL A 550 -24.97 25.13 5.90
N ALA A 551 -23.80 25.49 5.35
CA ALA A 551 -22.80 24.52 4.91
C ALA A 551 -22.31 23.62 6.05
N ILE A 552 -21.93 24.20 7.18
CA ILE A 552 -21.45 23.48 8.37
C ILE A 552 -22.55 22.57 8.92
N TRP A 553 -23.80 23.06 8.98
CA TRP A 553 -24.92 22.25 9.46
C TRP A 553 -25.15 21.03 8.56
N PHE A 554 -25.19 21.19 7.24
CA PHE A 554 -25.35 20.08 6.29
C PHE A 554 -24.18 19.11 6.33
N GLN A 555 -22.95 19.60 6.50
CA GLN A 555 -21.76 18.76 6.68
C GLN A 555 -21.86 17.90 7.94
N ASN A 556 -22.19 18.51 9.07
CA ASN A 556 -22.35 17.80 10.34
C ASN A 556 -23.52 16.80 10.29
N ARG A 557 -24.63 17.16 9.64
CA ARG A 557 -25.79 16.27 9.49
C ARG A 557 -25.47 15.06 8.62
N ARG A 558 -24.74 15.23 7.50
CA ARG A 558 -24.22 14.11 6.69
C ARG A 558 -23.30 13.21 7.48
N ALA A 559 -22.40 13.77 8.29
CA ALA A 559 -21.49 12.98 9.12
C ALA A 559 -22.28 12.07 10.09
N ARG A 560 -23.26 12.63 10.81
CA ARG A 560 -24.14 11.85 11.71
C ARG A 560 -24.96 10.79 10.97
N TRP A 561 -25.50 11.15 9.80
CA TRP A 561 -26.28 10.22 8.97
C TRP A 561 -25.43 9.03 8.49
N LYS A 562 -24.20 9.31 8.03
CA LYS A 562 -23.25 8.29 7.58
C LYS A 562 -22.83 7.36 8.73
N THR A 563 -22.58 7.89 9.93
CA THR A 563 -22.30 7.07 11.12
C THR A 563 -23.45 6.11 11.42
N LYS A 564 -24.70 6.59 11.40
CA LYS A 564 -25.89 5.75 11.65
C LYS A 564 -26.11 4.69 10.55
N GLN A 565 -25.72 4.99 9.32
CA GLN A 565 -25.74 4.02 8.22
C GLN A 565 -24.67 2.93 8.42
N LEU A 566 -23.43 3.32 8.74
CA LEU A 566 -22.33 2.41 9.06
C LEU A 566 -22.67 1.47 10.23
N GLU A 567 -23.35 1.97 11.27
CA GLU A 567 -23.82 1.13 12.39
C GLU A 567 -24.79 0.05 11.92
N ARG A 568 -25.75 0.39 11.04
CA ARG A 568 -26.70 -0.59 10.48
C ARG A 568 -26.00 -1.63 9.60
N GLU A 569 -25.06 -1.18 8.76
CA GLU A 569 -24.26 -2.05 7.90
C GLU A 569 -23.38 -2.99 8.74
N TYR A 570 -22.77 -2.50 9.81
CA TYR A 570 -21.98 -3.32 10.74
C TYR A 570 -22.84 -4.39 11.43
N VAL A 571 -24.04 -4.04 11.90
CA VAL A 571 -24.97 -5.01 12.52
C VAL A 571 -25.36 -6.09 11.51
N ALA A 572 -25.69 -5.71 10.27
CA ALA A 572 -26.01 -6.67 9.20
C ALA A 572 -24.82 -7.57 8.85
N LEU A 573 -23.61 -6.99 8.74
CA LEU A 573 -22.39 -7.73 8.44
C LEU A 573 -22.04 -8.72 9.55
N LYS A 574 -22.21 -8.32 10.81
CA LYS A 574 -22.00 -9.18 11.98
C LYS A 574 -22.95 -10.38 11.96
N ALA A 575 -24.24 -10.15 11.68
CA ALA A 575 -25.21 -11.24 11.58
C ALA A 575 -24.87 -12.22 10.44
N ASN A 576 -24.43 -11.71 9.29
CA ASN A 576 -23.98 -12.55 8.16
C ASN A 576 -22.73 -13.37 8.52
N TYR A 577 -21.78 -12.78 9.24
CA TYR A 577 -20.60 -13.48 9.73
C TYR A 577 -20.96 -14.60 10.71
N GLU A 578 -21.85 -14.34 11.66
CA GLU A 578 -22.32 -15.36 12.62
C GLU A 578 -23.04 -16.52 11.91
N ALA A 579 -23.88 -16.23 10.90
CA ALA A 579 -24.52 -17.25 10.09
C ALA A 579 -23.52 -18.09 9.28
N LEU A 580 -22.51 -17.43 8.68
CA LEU A 580 -21.48 -18.12 7.91
C LEU A 580 -20.60 -19.01 8.81
N LYS A 581 -20.27 -18.53 10.01
CA LYS A 581 -19.54 -19.30 11.01
C LYS A 581 -20.32 -20.55 11.43
N LEU A 582 -21.62 -20.43 11.67
CA LEU A 582 -22.45 -21.59 12.00
C LEU A 582 -22.48 -22.62 10.87
N ASN A 583 -22.54 -22.17 9.61
CA ASN A 583 -22.46 -23.06 8.45
C ASN A 583 -21.11 -23.76 8.34
N TYR A 584 -20.01 -23.04 8.59
CA TYR A 584 -18.67 -23.61 8.64
C TYR A 584 -18.56 -24.70 9.70
N ASP A 585 -18.99 -24.41 10.94
CA ASP A 585 -18.95 -25.37 12.05
C ASP A 585 -19.79 -26.63 11.76
N ASN A 586 -20.90 -26.49 11.02
CA ASN A 586 -21.72 -27.62 10.58
C ASN A 586 -21.02 -28.45 9.49
N LEU A 587 -20.39 -27.79 8.51
CA LEU A 587 -19.62 -28.47 7.46
C LEU A 587 -18.40 -29.19 8.04
N GLU A 588 -17.73 -28.61 9.02
CA GLU A 588 -16.61 -29.24 9.73
C GLU A 588 -17.05 -30.53 10.42
N ARG A 589 -18.16 -30.49 11.17
CA ARG A 589 -18.77 -31.69 11.79
C ARG A 589 -19.17 -32.75 10.76
N GLN A 590 -19.70 -32.34 9.61
CA GLN A 590 -20.02 -33.28 8.52
C GLN A 590 -18.76 -33.93 7.95
N ASN A 591 -17.69 -33.15 7.77
CA ASN A 591 -16.43 -33.65 7.23
C ASN A 591 -15.73 -34.62 8.21
N GLU A 592 -15.80 -34.35 9.51
CA GLU A 592 -15.35 -35.26 10.56
C GLU A 592 -16.14 -36.58 10.54
N SER A 593 -17.46 -36.50 10.41
CA SER A 593 -18.33 -37.68 10.32
C SER A 593 -18.03 -38.53 9.07
N LEU A 594 -17.87 -37.88 7.91
CA LEU A 594 -17.50 -38.55 6.66
C LEU A 594 -16.11 -39.20 6.76
N THR A 595 -15.16 -38.53 7.42
CA THR A 595 -13.81 -39.06 7.65
C THR A 595 -13.85 -40.32 8.52
N LEU A 596 -14.69 -40.34 9.56
CA LEU A 596 -14.91 -41.53 10.38
C LEU A 596 -15.53 -42.68 9.58
N GLN A 597 -16.56 -42.40 8.78
CA GLN A 597 -17.18 -43.41 7.90
C GLN A 597 -16.18 -43.97 6.88
N LEU A 598 -15.34 -43.11 6.30
CA LEU A 598 -14.30 -43.50 5.35
C LEU A 598 -13.26 -44.44 6.02
N ASN A 599 -12.89 -44.14 7.26
CA ASN A 599 -11.97 -44.98 8.03
C ASN A 599 -12.60 -46.33 8.39
N GLU A 600 -13.88 -46.35 8.74
CA GLU A 600 -14.61 -47.60 9.02
C GLU A 600 -14.73 -48.48 7.77
N LEU A 601 -15.08 -47.88 6.61
CA LEU A 601 -15.12 -48.59 5.33
C LEU A 601 -13.74 -49.11 4.93
N LYS A 602 -12.67 -48.32 5.13
CA LYS A 602 -11.28 -48.77 4.90
C LYS A 602 -10.89 -49.93 5.81
N ALA A 603 -11.37 -49.97 7.06
CA ALA A 603 -11.12 -51.07 7.98
C ALA A 603 -11.82 -52.35 7.52
N LYS A 604 -13.11 -52.27 7.14
CA LYS A 604 -13.86 -53.42 6.57
C LYS A 604 -13.23 -53.96 5.29
N LEU A 605 -12.77 -53.08 4.41
CA LEU A 605 -12.03 -53.46 3.20
C LEU A 605 -10.69 -54.16 3.53
N ARG A 606 -10.02 -53.82 4.64
CA ARG A 606 -8.81 -54.51 5.08
C ARG A 606 -9.12 -55.90 5.65
N GLU A 607 -10.25 -56.06 6.35
CA GLU A 607 -10.72 -57.35 6.85
C GLU A 607 -11.14 -58.29 5.71
N GLU A 608 -11.88 -57.81 4.71
CA GLU A 608 -12.23 -58.60 3.52
C GLU A 608 -11.00 -59.00 2.68
N ASN A 609 -9.99 -58.13 2.60
CA ASN A 609 -8.71 -58.44 1.96
C ASN A 609 -7.84 -59.40 2.80
N ALA A 610 -8.00 -59.44 4.12
CA ALA A 610 -7.34 -60.42 4.98
C ALA A 610 -8.00 -61.80 4.86
N ASP A 611 -9.34 -61.87 4.80
CA ASP A 611 -10.08 -63.13 4.64
C ASP A 611 -9.89 -63.76 3.24
N SER A 612 -9.67 -62.95 2.20
CA SER A 612 -9.31 -63.45 0.86
C SER A 612 -7.83 -63.89 0.72
N SER A 613 -6.97 -63.54 1.67
CA SER A 613 -5.56 -63.99 1.71
C SER A 613 -5.34 -65.36 2.38
N HIS A 614 -6.41 -65.98 2.91
CA HIS A 614 -6.41 -67.36 3.40
C HIS A 614 -6.74 -68.40 2.32
N SER A 615 -6.34 -68.18 1.08
CA SER A 615 -6.22 -69.25 0.09
C SER A 615 -5.29 -68.86 -1.05
N VAL A 616 -3.98 -69.03 -0.85
CA VAL A 616 -3.01 -69.67 -1.77
C VAL A 616 -1.65 -69.72 -1.06
N LYS A 617 -1.15 -70.94 -0.81
CA LYS A 617 0.25 -71.24 -0.42
C LYS A 617 0.99 -71.68 -1.68
N GLU A 618 2.20 -71.17 -1.91
CA GLU A 618 3.38 -71.84 -2.49
C GLU A 618 4.53 -70.84 -2.54
N GLU A 619 5.48 -70.95 -1.60
CA GLU A 619 6.84 -71.49 -1.77
C GLU A 619 7.87 -70.47 -2.32
N CYS A 620 8.97 -70.32 -1.57
CA CYS A 620 10.16 -69.49 -1.79
C CYS A 620 11.38 -70.40 -1.53
N PRO A 621 12.66 -70.05 -1.83
CA PRO A 621 13.24 -68.96 -2.63
C PRO A 621 14.42 -69.47 -3.53
N VAL A 622 15.25 -68.58 -4.12
CA VAL A 622 16.74 -68.59 -4.05
C VAL A 622 17.38 -67.61 -5.08
N SER A 623 17.94 -66.53 -4.49
CA SER A 623 19.25 -65.86 -4.70
C SER A 623 19.72 -65.19 -6.02
N GLU A 624 20.40 -64.05 -5.76
CA GLU A 624 21.56 -63.45 -6.43
C GLU A 624 21.36 -62.22 -7.36
N SER A 625 21.61 -61.06 -6.71
CA SER A 625 22.48 -59.94 -7.08
C SER A 625 22.26 -59.12 -8.36
N GLU A 626 22.16 -57.81 -8.12
CA GLU A 626 22.70 -56.69 -8.92
C GLU A 626 22.10 -56.43 -10.31
N ASN A 627 21.29 -55.37 -10.44
CA ASN A 627 21.82 -54.12 -10.98
C ASN A 627 20.80 -52.97 -11.01
N ASN A 628 21.37 -51.78 -10.82
CA ASN A 628 20.84 -50.45 -11.08
C ASN A 628 20.04 -50.35 -12.38
N VAL A 629 18.93 -49.58 -12.35
CA VAL A 629 18.58 -48.71 -13.47
C VAL A 629 18.21 -47.33 -12.95
N SER A 630 19.16 -46.41 -13.13
CA SER A 630 18.98 -44.97 -13.20
C SER A 630 18.05 -44.58 -14.34
N VAL A 631 17.16 -43.60 -14.15
CA VAL A 631 16.53 -42.88 -15.25
C VAL A 631 17.18 -41.50 -15.34
N GLN A 632 18.14 -41.41 -16.26
CA GLN A 632 18.60 -40.15 -16.86
C GLN A 632 17.64 -39.73 -17.97
N SER A 633 17.55 -38.41 -18.11
CA SER A 633 17.03 -37.66 -19.23
C SER A 633 17.79 -37.93 -20.54
N GLN A 634 17.09 -37.88 -21.68
CA GLN A 634 17.23 -36.80 -22.68
C GLN A 634 16.55 -37.17 -24.01
N SER A 635 16.00 -36.12 -24.61
CA SER A 635 15.63 -35.94 -26.01
C SER A 635 16.54 -36.65 -27.02
N HIS A 636 15.94 -37.19 -28.09
CA HIS A 636 16.60 -37.24 -29.38
C HIS A 636 15.59 -37.08 -30.52
N GLU A 637 15.70 -35.95 -31.23
CA GLU A 637 15.59 -35.92 -32.69
C GLU A 637 16.58 -36.93 -33.28
N PHE A 638 16.21 -37.61 -34.37
CA PHE A 638 17.13 -37.93 -35.47
C PHE A 638 16.35 -38.23 -36.76
N SER A 639 17.04 -37.95 -37.84
CA SER A 639 16.66 -37.57 -39.19
C SER A 639 16.58 -38.72 -40.22
N ASP A 640 16.01 -38.37 -41.39
CA ASP A 640 16.28 -38.82 -42.78
C ASP A 640 16.21 -40.36 -43.07
N ASN A 641 15.73 -40.87 -44.21
CA ASN A 641 15.66 -40.32 -45.56
C ASN A 641 14.82 -41.24 -46.50
N ASN A 642 14.51 -40.74 -47.71
CA ASN A 642 14.20 -41.49 -48.95
C ASN A 642 12.85 -42.22 -49.09
N ASN A 643 11.93 -41.67 -49.90
CA ASN A 643 11.89 -41.88 -51.36
C ASN A 643 10.48 -41.62 -51.95
N SER A 644 10.50 -41.03 -53.16
CA SER A 644 9.47 -41.06 -54.22
C SER A 644 8.10 -40.41 -53.98
N ASN A 645 8.00 -39.16 -54.45
CA ASN A 645 6.83 -38.65 -55.19
C ASN A 645 6.50 -39.58 -56.37
N PRO A 646 5.23 -39.68 -56.84
CA PRO A 646 4.79 -38.63 -57.76
C PRO A 646 3.28 -38.29 -57.76
N THR A 647 3.02 -37.02 -58.05
CA THR A 647 2.05 -36.50 -59.04
C THR A 647 0.54 -36.80 -58.93
N PHE A 648 -0.20 -35.67 -58.90
CA PHE A 648 -1.20 -35.21 -59.89
C PHE A 648 -2.67 -35.04 -59.44
N ARG A 649 -3.06 -33.75 -59.51
CA ARG A 649 -4.24 -33.16 -60.16
C ARG A 649 -5.65 -33.37 -59.61
N ASP A 650 -6.22 -32.25 -59.15
CA ASP A 650 -7.19 -31.42 -59.89
C ASP A 650 -8.39 -32.10 -60.58
N GLN A 651 -9.60 -31.74 -60.09
CA GLN A 651 -10.75 -31.15 -60.82
C GLN A 651 -12.08 -31.63 -60.20
N ASN A 652 -12.88 -30.73 -59.61
CA ASN A 652 -13.85 -29.81 -60.23
C ASN A 652 -15.13 -30.48 -60.76
N ASN A 653 -16.24 -29.96 -60.23
CA ASN A 653 -17.60 -29.76 -60.79
C ASN A 653 -18.63 -30.19 -59.74
N GLY A 654 -19.55 -29.37 -59.25
CA GLY A 654 -20.14 -28.12 -59.71
C GLY A 654 -21.62 -28.15 -59.29
N LEU A 655 -22.27 -26.97 -59.19
CA LEU A 655 -23.72 -26.68 -59.17
C LEU A 655 -24.30 -25.94 -57.94
N SER A 656 -24.41 -24.62 -58.15
CA SER A 656 -25.58 -23.73 -57.96
C SER A 656 -26.48 -23.78 -56.70
N SER A 657 -26.32 -22.71 -55.90
CA SER A 657 -27.31 -21.73 -55.41
C SER A 657 -28.80 -22.06 -55.14
N HIS A 658 -29.23 -21.54 -53.97
CA HIS A 658 -30.56 -21.03 -53.55
C HIS A 658 -31.62 -22.00 -52.99
N THR A 659 -32.05 -21.78 -51.73
CA THR A 659 -33.43 -21.33 -51.34
C THR A 659 -33.56 -21.09 -49.80
N LEU A 660 -34.26 -20.00 -49.46
CA LEU A 660 -34.92 -19.49 -48.22
C LEU A 660 -34.75 -20.23 -46.86
N MET A 661 -34.43 -19.57 -45.74
CA MET A 661 -35.23 -18.66 -44.87
C MET A 661 -36.39 -19.28 -44.06
N ASN A 662 -36.20 -19.28 -42.73
CA ASN A 662 -37.08 -18.76 -41.66
C ASN A 662 -38.34 -19.50 -41.14
N TRP A 663 -38.34 -19.61 -39.80
CA TRP A 663 -39.42 -19.46 -38.80
C TRP A 663 -40.23 -20.70 -38.37
N ILE A 664 -40.19 -21.01 -37.06
CA ILE A 664 -41.31 -20.81 -36.12
C ILE A 664 -40.81 -20.90 -34.66
N GLN A 665 -41.31 -19.97 -33.87
CA GLN A 665 -41.13 -19.75 -32.44
C GLN A 665 -42.45 -20.13 -31.72
N LEU A 666 -42.35 -20.62 -30.48
CA LEU A 666 -43.33 -20.52 -29.37
C LEU A 666 -44.74 -21.15 -29.50
N SER A 667 -45.11 -21.97 -28.51
CA SER A 667 -46.13 -21.57 -27.52
C SER A 667 -46.20 -22.53 -26.32
N GLU A 668 -46.72 -21.96 -25.24
CA GLU A 668 -46.68 -22.35 -23.84
C GLU A 668 -47.63 -23.50 -23.45
N SER A 669 -47.37 -24.14 -22.30
CA SER A 669 -48.42 -24.61 -21.37
C SER A 669 -47.95 -24.53 -19.90
N ARG A 670 -48.36 -23.41 -19.30
CA ARG A 670 -48.73 -23.06 -17.91
C ARG A 670 -49.59 -24.16 -17.21
N THR A 671 -49.71 -24.43 -15.90
CA THR A 671 -49.31 -23.80 -14.60
C THR A 671 -49.63 -24.76 -13.41
N ILE A 672 -49.15 -24.41 -12.19
CA ILE A 672 -49.69 -24.65 -10.80
C ILE A 672 -49.15 -25.88 -10.05
N LEU A 673 -48.54 -25.85 -8.84
CA LEU A 673 -48.17 -24.89 -7.75
C LEU A 673 -47.10 -25.63 -6.90
N GLY A 674 -46.17 -25.09 -6.11
CA GLY A 674 -45.83 -23.82 -5.44
C GLY A 674 -44.76 -24.22 -4.38
N SER A 675 -43.88 -23.41 -3.79
CA SER A 675 -43.63 -21.97 -3.73
C SER A 675 -42.24 -21.79 -3.09
N GLY A 676 -41.42 -20.85 -3.59
CA GLY A 676 -40.45 -20.14 -2.76
C GLY A 676 -38.96 -20.49 -2.85
N PHE A 677 -38.38 -20.68 -4.03
CA PHE A 677 -36.92 -20.50 -4.23
C PHE A 677 -36.70 -19.24 -5.08
N GLN A 678 -36.40 -18.13 -4.41
CA GLN A 678 -35.88 -16.94 -5.06
C GLN A 678 -34.40 -17.17 -5.33
N VAL A 679 -34.06 -17.21 -6.61
CA VAL A 679 -32.70 -17.31 -7.14
C VAL A 679 -31.86 -16.18 -6.53
N TYR A 680 -30.85 -16.54 -5.74
CA TYR A 680 -29.89 -15.60 -5.18
C TYR A 680 -29.00 -15.09 -6.33
N GLN A 681 -29.32 -13.90 -6.85
CA GLN A 681 -28.35 -13.08 -7.56
C GLN A 681 -27.31 -12.62 -6.54
N PRO A 682 -25.99 -12.76 -6.79
CA PRO A 682 -25.02 -12.08 -5.95
C PRO A 682 -25.16 -10.57 -6.21
N HIS A 683 -25.90 -9.90 -5.33
CA HIS A 683 -25.81 -8.45 -5.20
C HIS A 683 -24.35 -8.13 -4.88
N VAL A 684 -23.68 -7.53 -5.85
CA VAL A 684 -22.40 -6.86 -5.69
C VAL A 684 -22.58 -5.83 -4.59
N VAL A 685 -22.05 -6.13 -3.40
CA VAL A 685 -21.89 -5.17 -2.32
C VAL A 685 -20.85 -4.16 -2.81
N LYS A 686 -21.32 -2.99 -3.24
CA LYS A 686 -20.48 -1.81 -3.37
C LYS A 686 -19.94 -1.47 -1.99
N LEU A 687 -18.70 -1.87 -1.72
CA LEU A 687 -17.88 -1.27 -0.67
C LEU A 687 -17.56 0.16 -1.12
N GLU A 688 -18.45 1.09 -0.79
CA GLU A 688 -18.20 2.52 -0.87
C GLU A 688 -17.24 2.93 0.25
N GLU A 689 -15.94 2.71 0.04
CA GLU A 689 -14.91 3.46 0.77
C GLU A 689 -14.90 4.92 0.27
N GLN A 690 -15.91 5.67 0.70
CA GLN A 690 -15.98 7.11 0.49
C GLN A 690 -15.09 7.83 1.50
N ASN A 691 -14.02 8.44 0.98
CA ASN A 691 -13.52 9.77 1.33
C ASN A 691 -13.76 10.22 2.78
N LEU A 692 -12.79 9.94 3.65
CA LEU A 692 -12.41 10.94 4.63
C LEU A 692 -11.66 12.04 3.84
N PHE A 693 -11.93 13.31 4.12
CA PHE A 693 -11.41 14.53 3.46
C PHE A 693 -12.28 15.10 2.33
N SER A 694 -12.96 16.20 2.64
CA SER A 694 -13.50 17.14 1.65
C SER A 694 -12.37 17.96 1.03
N THR A 695 -12.55 18.34 -0.23
CA THR A 695 -11.62 19.07 -1.10
C THR A 695 -11.36 20.53 -0.70
N GLU A 696 -11.87 21.00 0.44
CA GLU A 696 -11.75 22.42 0.86
C GLU A 696 -10.79 22.66 2.05
N GLU A 697 -10.30 21.64 2.74
CA GLU A 697 -9.36 21.82 3.88
C GLU A 697 -7.89 21.61 3.51
N SER A 698 -7.58 21.32 2.25
CA SER A 698 -6.21 21.07 1.78
C SER A 698 -5.35 22.31 1.51
N CYS A 699 -5.91 23.53 1.62
CA CYS A 699 -5.20 24.76 1.22
C CYS A 699 -4.91 25.79 2.31
N ASN A 700 -5.47 25.71 3.53
CA ASN A 700 -5.30 26.78 4.52
C ASN A 700 -4.78 26.30 5.88
N PHE A 701 -3.50 25.94 5.95
CA PHE A 701 -2.80 25.88 7.25
C PHE A 701 -1.51 26.70 7.33
N PHE A 702 -1.27 27.55 6.32
CA PHE A 702 -0.39 28.71 6.42
C PHE A 702 -1.08 29.89 5.72
N SER A 703 -2.16 30.42 6.31
CA SER A 703 -2.49 31.83 6.06
C SER A 703 -1.53 32.64 6.92
N VAL A 704 -0.65 33.37 6.26
CA VAL A 704 0.14 34.45 6.85
C VAL A 704 -0.84 35.61 7.12
N ASP A 705 -1.71 35.49 8.11
CA ASP A 705 -2.69 36.54 8.45
C ASP A 705 -2.90 36.69 9.96
N GLN A 706 -1.90 36.40 10.80
CA GLN A 706 -1.90 36.80 12.22
C GLN A 706 -0.50 37.11 12.77
N ALA A 707 0.31 37.87 12.02
CA ALA A 707 1.48 38.55 12.59
C ALA A 707 1.23 40.06 12.56
N PRO A 708 1.24 40.79 13.71
CA PRO A 708 1.17 42.23 13.68
C PRO A 708 2.39 42.77 12.92
N THR A 709 2.14 43.56 11.89
CA THR A 709 3.14 44.29 11.10
C THR A 709 3.97 45.19 12.01
N LEU A 710 5.15 44.72 12.40
CA LEU A 710 6.23 45.56 12.93
C LEU A 710 6.91 46.25 11.74
N HIS A 711 6.57 47.52 11.54
CA HIS A 711 7.30 48.40 10.63
C HIS A 711 8.72 48.60 11.14
N TRP A 712 9.69 47.99 10.47
CA TRP A 712 11.09 48.33 10.67
C TRP A 712 11.42 49.53 9.78
N HIS A 713 11.55 50.70 10.39
CA HIS A 713 12.34 51.80 9.85
C HIS A 713 13.77 51.62 10.32
N PHE A 714 14.72 51.63 9.39
CA PHE A 714 16.11 51.92 9.70
C PHE A 714 16.68 52.92 8.69
N PRO A 715 17.60 53.79 9.14
CA PRO A 715 17.94 55.09 8.56
C PRO A 715 18.77 55.03 7.28
#